data_AF-A0A9D0YUF7-F1
#
_entry.id   AF-A0A9D0YUF7-F1
#
_cell.length_a   1.000
_cell.length_b   1.000
_cell.length_c   1.000
_cell.angle_alpha   90.00
_cell.angle_beta   90.00
_cell.angle_gamma   90.00
#
_symmetry.space_group_name_H-M   'P 1'
#
loop_
_entity.id
_entity.type
_entity.pdbx_description
1 polymer ?
#
loop_
_entity_poly.entity_id
_entity_poly.type
_entity_poly.pdbx_seq_one_letter_code
_entity_poly.pdbx_strand_id
1 'polypeptide(L)'
;MEILKEIAQDRLVIMVTHNPELAGRYSTRIIRLLDGRVTDDSMPFEEAPRAQEARAKAQKRPSMSFRTALSLSLNNLMTKKGRTLMVALAGSIGIIGIALILSLSTGLQAYIDGVEENTLGAYPLSITSETIDAGNLLTSMMGAGGGEDDAPREADRVYTSTIMYDMINAMLSEITTNNLEAFKAYMDADSRFAENTTSIQYGYGVTLNLYNMEGVNGVTQVNPSTVMENMTGTSMYADMTSAQSGSAFASMASASGMGMGAGGMNVWRELPGGEAVMETQYEVLGGRLPAAYDEAVLIVGRNNQISDMTLYALGLKDQRELPSLLQKVMRGETLETEETSFSFDELLSLRFRLLLPAQCYEPDGQGGWVDKSQDEAFLAALLEDAPEIRIVGIVRPVEDALVTTGEYGMIGYTAALTEYAVEQTAQCAIVQQQLASPQTDVFTGLPFALDDEGDYTLEMLPEDRQAYLSIFSEAELDALMQTYAAQGVSDATYAQNLARLGVADLDKPASISLYPRDFEAKDALVALIAEYNQAAMDEGREGDVINYTDYVGLMMSSVSTIINAITYVLIAFVAISLVVSSIMIGIITYISVLERTKEIGILRSIGASKRDISRVFNAETLIIGFCAGLLGILVTWVLTFPANVVVDRLTGIARAAILPGAGAAILVAISMALTLVAGLIPSRIAARKDPVVALRTE
;
A
#
# COMPACT_ATOMS: atom_id res chain seq x y z
N MET A 1 89.78 -14.09 -28.90
CA MET A 1 88.56 -14.42 -29.67
C MET A 1 87.87 -15.70 -29.19
N GLU A 2 88.53 -16.57 -28.41
CA GLU A 2 87.90 -17.78 -27.82
C GLU A 2 86.64 -17.47 -27.00
N ILE A 3 86.61 -16.36 -26.27
CA ILE A 3 85.40 -15.90 -25.55
C ILE A 3 84.19 -15.75 -26.48
N LEU A 4 84.38 -15.28 -27.73
CA LEU A 4 83.28 -15.15 -28.68
C LEU A 4 82.77 -16.51 -29.16
N LYS A 5 83.66 -17.50 -29.23
CA LYS A 5 83.33 -18.89 -29.58
C LYS A 5 82.55 -19.58 -28.46
N GLU A 6 82.88 -19.28 -27.21
CA GLU A 6 82.14 -19.75 -26.02
C GLU A 6 80.76 -19.11 -25.93
N ILE A 7 80.65 -17.78 -26.11
CA ILE A 7 79.35 -17.08 -26.14
C ILE A 7 78.48 -17.57 -27.31
N ALA A 8 79.09 -17.92 -28.44
CA ALA A 8 78.39 -18.42 -29.62
C ALA A 8 77.72 -19.79 -29.43
N GLN A 9 77.99 -20.50 -28.31
CA GLN A 9 77.31 -21.76 -28.00
C GLN A 9 75.82 -21.53 -27.71
N ASP A 10 75.47 -20.44 -27.03
CA ASP A 10 74.10 -20.19 -26.55
C ASP A 10 73.44 -18.94 -27.16
N ARG A 11 74.22 -18.10 -27.86
CA ARG A 11 73.74 -16.85 -28.46
C ARG A 11 74.27 -16.69 -29.88
N LEU A 12 73.47 -16.06 -30.76
CA LEU A 12 73.95 -15.71 -32.08
C LEU A 12 74.96 -14.56 -31.98
N VAL A 13 76.20 -14.81 -32.40
CA VAL A 13 77.26 -13.79 -32.50
C VAL A 13 77.53 -13.53 -33.97
N ILE A 14 77.29 -12.30 -34.43
CA ILE A 14 77.63 -11.86 -35.79
C ILE A 14 78.93 -11.08 -35.72
N MET A 15 79.97 -11.61 -36.37
CA MET A 15 81.28 -10.97 -36.48
C MET A 15 81.48 -10.46 -37.90
N VAL A 16 81.79 -9.17 -38.05
CA VAL A 16 82.19 -8.59 -39.33
C VAL A 16 83.71 -8.41 -39.30
N THR A 17 84.42 -9.10 -40.18
CA THR A 17 85.88 -9.03 -40.28
C THR A 17 86.31 -9.06 -41.73
N HIS A 18 87.37 -8.32 -42.06
CA HIS A 18 88.03 -8.38 -43.38
C HIS A 18 89.17 -9.41 -43.41
N ASN A 19 89.45 -10.09 -42.29
CA ASN A 19 90.50 -11.11 -42.19
C ASN A 19 89.89 -12.52 -42.33
N PRO A 20 90.17 -13.25 -43.43
CA PRO A 20 89.58 -14.56 -43.70
C PRO A 20 90.07 -15.65 -42.73
N GLU A 21 91.28 -15.55 -42.18
CA GLU A 21 91.80 -16.54 -41.23
C GLU A 21 91.05 -16.50 -39.89
N LEU A 22 90.68 -15.30 -39.43
CA LEU A 22 89.90 -15.14 -38.21
C LEU A 22 88.49 -15.70 -38.38
N ALA A 23 87.85 -15.44 -39.52
CA ALA A 23 86.55 -16.01 -39.84
C ALA A 23 86.63 -17.55 -39.88
N GLY A 24 87.68 -18.11 -40.49
CA GLY A 24 87.91 -19.56 -40.56
C GLY A 24 88.09 -20.24 -39.20
N ARG A 25 88.77 -19.59 -38.24
CA ARG A 25 89.05 -20.20 -36.93
C ARG A 25 87.90 -20.10 -35.91
N TYR A 26 87.13 -19.02 -35.97
CA TYR A 26 86.22 -18.67 -34.87
C TYR A 26 84.74 -18.61 -35.26
N SER A 27 84.40 -18.72 -36.55
CA SER A 27 83.00 -18.73 -37.01
C SER A 27 82.54 -20.14 -37.37
N THR A 28 81.28 -20.44 -37.10
CA THR A 28 80.63 -21.69 -37.50
C THR A 28 80.03 -21.63 -38.91
N ARG A 29 79.76 -20.41 -39.43
CA ARG A 29 79.34 -20.12 -40.80
C ARG A 29 79.96 -18.80 -41.26
N ILE A 30 80.43 -18.76 -42.50
CA ILE A 30 81.11 -17.60 -43.08
C ILE A 30 80.31 -17.17 -44.30
N ILE A 31 79.83 -15.94 -44.29
CA ILE A 31 79.15 -15.31 -45.42
C ILE A 31 80.06 -14.23 -45.96
N ARG A 32 80.46 -14.33 -47.23
CA ARG A 32 81.25 -13.31 -47.92
C ARG A 32 80.31 -12.37 -48.66
N LEU A 33 80.52 -11.08 -48.48
CA LEU A 33 79.76 -10.03 -49.15
C LEU A 33 80.71 -9.16 -49.99
N LEU A 34 80.26 -8.82 -51.19
CA LEU A 34 80.88 -7.81 -52.05
C LEU A 34 79.78 -6.86 -52.54
N ASP A 35 79.94 -5.56 -52.30
CA ASP A 35 78.98 -4.52 -52.70
C ASP A 35 77.52 -4.81 -52.30
N GLY A 36 77.33 -5.28 -51.06
CA GLY A 36 76.01 -5.58 -50.49
C GLY A 36 75.35 -6.86 -51.03
N ARG A 37 76.02 -7.61 -51.91
CA ARG A 37 75.55 -8.93 -52.39
C ARG A 37 76.38 -10.05 -51.78
N VAL A 38 75.72 -11.14 -51.39
CA VAL A 38 76.39 -12.35 -50.91
C VAL A 38 77.04 -13.05 -52.10
N THR A 39 78.34 -13.29 -52.03
CA THR A 39 79.11 -13.95 -53.08
C THR A 39 79.46 -15.40 -52.76
N ASP A 40 79.54 -15.74 -51.47
CA ASP A 40 79.90 -17.08 -50.98
C ASP A 40 79.31 -17.29 -49.58
N ASP A 41 78.90 -18.52 -49.29
CA ASP A 41 78.38 -18.94 -47.99
C ASP A 41 78.92 -20.33 -47.67
N SER A 42 79.68 -20.44 -46.59
CA SER A 42 80.34 -21.70 -46.22
C SER A 42 79.37 -22.78 -45.72
N MET A 43 78.12 -22.42 -45.42
CA MET A 43 77.08 -23.35 -45.01
C MET A 43 75.73 -22.89 -45.59
N PRO A 44 75.56 -22.99 -46.92
CA PRO A 44 74.38 -22.52 -47.59
C PRO A 44 73.17 -23.31 -47.11
N PHE A 45 72.04 -22.62 -46.91
CA PHE A 45 70.83 -23.26 -46.46
C PHE A 45 70.20 -24.04 -47.62
N GLU A 46 70.30 -25.36 -47.60
CA GLU A 46 69.57 -26.23 -48.52
C GLU A 46 68.14 -26.47 -47.99
N GLU A 47 67.14 -26.00 -48.74
CA GLU A 47 65.75 -26.39 -48.50
C GLU A 47 65.56 -27.86 -48.88
N ALA A 48 65.57 -28.76 -47.89
CA ALA A 48 64.98 -30.08 -48.08
C ALA A 48 63.52 -29.91 -48.51
N PRO A 49 62.97 -30.75 -49.44
CA PRO A 49 61.57 -30.66 -49.83
C PRO A 49 60.72 -31.01 -48.61
N ARG A 50 60.28 -29.98 -47.89
CA ARG A 50 59.33 -30.12 -46.79
C ARG A 50 57.97 -30.36 -47.42
N ALA A 51 57.44 -31.55 -47.16
CA ALA A 51 56.01 -31.81 -47.22
C ALA A 51 55.26 -30.64 -46.58
N GLN A 52 54.15 -30.31 -47.22
CA GLN A 52 53.35 -29.11 -47.08
C GLN A 52 52.66 -29.03 -45.71
N GLU A 53 53.41 -28.94 -44.61
CA GLU A 53 52.81 -28.95 -43.27
C GLU A 53 53.72 -28.29 -42.23
N ALA A 54 53.79 -26.96 -42.25
CA ALA A 54 53.90 -26.14 -41.05
C ALA A 54 53.77 -24.66 -41.42
N ARG A 55 52.57 -24.13 -41.17
CA ARG A 55 52.23 -22.73 -40.90
C ARG A 55 53.44 -21.81 -40.75
N ALA A 56 53.42 -20.71 -41.50
CA ALA A 56 53.95 -19.42 -41.05
C ALA A 56 53.42 -19.13 -39.63
N LYS A 57 54.18 -19.52 -38.60
CA LYS A 57 54.03 -18.91 -37.28
C LYS A 57 54.63 -17.52 -37.43
N ALA A 58 53.77 -16.56 -37.78
CA ALA A 58 53.99 -15.18 -37.42
C ALA A 58 54.59 -15.15 -36.01
N GLN A 59 55.73 -14.47 -35.83
CA GLN A 59 56.29 -14.21 -34.51
C GLN A 59 55.13 -13.76 -33.61
N LYS A 60 54.69 -14.64 -32.70
CA LYS A 60 53.67 -14.28 -31.73
C LYS A 60 54.32 -13.22 -30.86
N ARG A 61 53.99 -11.96 -31.10
CA ARG A 61 54.26 -10.88 -30.16
C ARG A 61 53.84 -11.40 -28.78
N PRO A 62 54.70 -11.35 -27.75
CA PRO A 62 54.30 -11.78 -26.42
C PRO A 62 53.11 -10.91 -26.02
N SER A 63 51.91 -11.50 -26.01
CA SER A 63 50.69 -10.85 -25.54
C SER A 63 50.36 -11.44 -24.19
N MET A 64 50.17 -10.56 -23.20
CA MET A 64 49.78 -11.03 -21.88
C MET A 64 48.30 -11.42 -21.91
N SER A 65 48.01 -12.63 -21.41
CA SER A 65 46.64 -13.03 -21.17
C SER A 65 46.02 -12.16 -20.08
N PHE A 66 44.70 -11.95 -20.12
CA PHE A 66 44.00 -11.17 -19.09
C PHE A 66 44.18 -11.77 -17.68
N ARG A 67 44.25 -13.11 -17.57
CA ARG A 67 44.55 -13.80 -16.31
C ARG A 67 45.95 -13.49 -15.79
N THR A 68 46.95 -13.44 -16.69
CA THR A 68 48.32 -13.04 -16.33
C THR A 68 48.36 -11.59 -15.86
N ALA A 69 47.65 -10.69 -16.56
CA ALA A 69 47.53 -9.29 -16.15
C ALA A 69 46.85 -9.13 -14.79
N LEU A 70 45.81 -9.94 -14.50
CA LEU A 70 45.11 -9.96 -13.22
C LEU A 70 46.01 -10.44 -12.08
N SER A 71 46.75 -11.53 -12.28
CA SER A 71 47.70 -12.06 -11.28
C SER A 71 48.85 -11.09 -11.01
N LEU A 72 49.41 -10.47 -12.07
CA LEU A 72 50.45 -9.45 -11.93
C LEU A 72 49.93 -8.23 -11.16
N SER A 73 48.70 -7.82 -11.47
CA SER A 73 48.03 -6.70 -10.81
C SER A 73 47.75 -6.98 -9.32
N LEU A 74 47.28 -8.18 -8.97
CA LEU A 74 47.10 -8.61 -7.58
C LEU A 74 48.41 -8.53 -6.78
N ASN A 75 49.50 -9.09 -7.31
CA ASN A 75 50.81 -9.01 -6.66
C ASN A 75 51.27 -7.56 -6.50
N ASN A 76 51.01 -6.70 -7.49
CA ASN A 76 51.36 -5.28 -7.44
C ASN A 76 50.51 -4.47 -6.45
N LEU A 77 49.27 -4.86 -6.20
CA LEU A 77 48.42 -4.24 -5.19
C LEU A 77 48.82 -4.67 -3.77
N MET A 78 49.29 -5.92 -3.62
CA MET A 78 49.72 -6.50 -2.36
C MET A 78 51.06 -5.97 -1.84
N THR A 79 51.90 -5.38 -2.69
CA THR A 79 53.13 -4.71 -2.25
C THR A 79 52.88 -3.33 -1.63
N LYS A 80 51.75 -2.68 -1.95
CA LYS A 80 51.35 -1.36 -1.44
C LYS A 80 50.04 -1.42 -0.63
N LYS A 81 49.95 -2.38 0.31
CA LYS A 81 48.73 -2.70 1.09
C LYS A 81 48.02 -1.49 1.70
N GLY A 82 48.75 -0.58 2.34
CA GLY A 82 48.17 0.59 3.00
C GLY A 82 47.48 1.56 2.03
N ARG A 83 48.11 1.83 0.88
CA ARG A 83 47.51 2.68 -0.16
C ARG A 83 46.29 2.00 -0.78
N THR A 84 46.42 0.73 -1.16
CA THR A 84 45.32 -0.04 -1.74
C THR A 84 44.10 -0.07 -0.83
N LEU A 85 44.30 -0.24 0.48
CA LEU A 85 43.25 -0.19 1.48
C LEU A 85 42.58 1.20 1.57
N MET A 86 43.36 2.29 1.62
CA MET A 86 42.81 3.65 1.64
C MET A 86 41.99 3.96 0.39
N VAL A 87 42.43 3.50 -0.78
CA VAL A 87 41.69 3.66 -2.04
C VAL A 87 40.40 2.86 -2.03
N ALA A 88 40.44 1.61 -1.56
CA ALA A 88 39.25 0.78 -1.46
C ALA A 88 38.24 1.34 -0.45
N LEU A 89 38.71 1.88 0.68
CA LEU A 89 37.87 2.58 1.67
C LEU A 89 37.22 3.83 1.08
N ALA A 90 37.99 4.71 0.43
CA ALA A 90 37.45 5.90 -0.23
C ALA A 90 36.43 5.52 -1.31
N GLY A 91 36.71 4.48 -2.10
CA GLY A 91 35.80 3.94 -3.11
C GLY A 91 34.54 3.28 -2.52
N SER A 92 34.61 2.79 -1.28
CA SER A 92 33.46 2.14 -0.63
C SER A 92 32.43 3.12 -0.07
N ILE A 93 32.77 4.39 0.17
CA ILE A 93 31.86 5.36 0.85
C ILE A 93 30.52 5.50 0.11
N GLY A 94 30.56 5.70 -1.22
CA GLY A 94 29.33 5.81 -2.01
C GLY A 94 28.55 4.49 -2.07
N ILE A 95 29.24 3.33 -2.05
CA ILE A 95 28.59 2.02 -2.01
C ILE A 95 27.92 1.79 -0.66
N ILE A 96 28.56 2.18 0.45
CA ILE A 96 28.00 2.10 1.80
C ILE A 96 26.71 2.92 1.88
N GLY A 97 26.72 4.14 1.33
CA GLY A 97 25.54 5.02 1.30
C GLY A 97 24.34 4.37 0.60
N ILE A 98 24.51 3.89 -0.65
CA ILE A 98 23.41 3.25 -1.38
C ILE A 98 23.00 1.95 -0.71
N ALA A 99 23.94 1.14 -0.24
CA ALA A 99 23.61 -0.10 0.43
C ALA A 99 22.81 0.13 1.71
N LEU A 100 23.09 1.19 2.49
CA LEU A 100 22.31 1.57 3.67
C LEU A 100 20.91 2.06 3.30
N ILE A 101 20.78 2.92 2.29
CA ILE A 101 19.48 3.40 1.79
C ILE A 101 18.64 2.23 1.30
N LEU A 102 19.23 1.34 0.50
CA LEU A 102 18.57 0.14 0.01
C LEU A 102 18.15 -0.76 1.17
N SER A 103 19.02 -0.94 2.17
CA SER A 103 18.70 -1.78 3.34
C SER A 103 17.50 -1.23 4.11
N LEU A 104 17.49 0.08 4.33
CA LEU A 104 16.40 0.77 5.02
C LEU A 104 15.11 0.72 4.20
N SER A 105 15.17 1.06 2.91
CA SER A 105 14.01 1.00 2.00
C SER A 105 13.41 -0.41 1.92
N THR A 106 14.24 -1.45 1.79
CA THR A 106 13.75 -2.84 1.77
C THR A 106 13.13 -3.25 3.12
N GLY A 107 13.72 -2.82 4.24
CA GLY A 107 13.17 -3.13 5.56
C GLY A 107 11.87 -2.37 5.88
N LEU A 108 11.76 -1.10 5.48
CA LEU A 108 10.50 -0.35 5.58
C LEU A 108 9.42 -0.94 4.67
N GLN A 109 9.78 -1.35 3.44
CA GLN A 109 8.81 -2.00 2.56
C GLN A 109 8.30 -3.30 3.18
N ALA A 110 9.20 -4.15 3.70
CA ALA A 110 8.78 -5.38 4.39
C ALA A 110 7.91 -5.10 5.63
N TYR A 111 8.14 -3.99 6.34
CA TYR A 111 7.27 -3.57 7.44
C TYR A 111 5.90 -3.11 6.93
N ILE A 112 5.85 -2.30 5.87
CA ILE A 112 4.61 -1.89 5.19
C ILE A 112 3.81 -3.12 4.77
N ASP A 113 4.46 -4.07 4.09
CA ASP A 113 3.83 -5.29 3.61
C ASP A 113 3.27 -6.11 4.79
N GLY A 114 4.00 -6.20 5.90
CA GLY A 114 3.52 -6.89 7.12
C GLY A 114 2.42 -6.13 7.87
N VAL A 115 2.42 -4.79 7.87
CA VAL A 115 1.32 -3.99 8.41
C VAL A 115 0.08 -4.16 7.52
N GLU A 116 0.25 -4.10 6.20
CA GLU A 116 -0.83 -4.36 5.25
C GLU A 116 -1.41 -5.76 5.47
N GLU A 117 -0.60 -6.81 5.47
CA GLU A 117 -1.02 -8.21 5.72
C GLU A 117 -1.79 -8.35 7.06
N ASN A 118 -1.28 -7.78 8.15
CA ASN A 118 -1.96 -7.84 9.45
C ASN A 118 -3.21 -6.95 9.54
N THR A 119 -3.37 -5.96 8.64
CA THR A 119 -4.57 -5.09 8.59
C THR A 119 -5.66 -5.61 7.66
N LEU A 120 -5.37 -6.52 6.73
CA LEU A 120 -6.36 -7.07 5.79
C LEU A 120 -7.53 -7.77 6.50
N GLY A 121 -7.28 -8.38 7.66
CA GLY A 121 -8.34 -9.00 8.47
C GLY A 121 -9.32 -8.01 9.11
N ALA A 122 -8.93 -6.74 9.25
CA ALA A 122 -9.72 -5.69 9.89
C ALA A 122 -10.38 -4.71 8.89
N TYR A 123 -9.83 -4.60 7.67
CA TYR A 123 -10.29 -3.66 6.65
C TYR A 123 -10.61 -4.39 5.34
N PRO A 124 -11.90 -4.61 5.05
CA PRO A 124 -12.32 -5.27 3.81
C PRO A 124 -12.19 -4.35 2.60
N LEU A 125 -12.18 -4.95 1.41
CA LEU A 125 -12.58 -4.24 0.19
C LEU A 125 -14.08 -3.96 0.31
N SER A 126 -14.45 -2.68 0.33
CA SER A 126 -15.84 -2.25 0.55
C SER A 126 -16.48 -1.81 -0.75
N ILE A 127 -17.65 -2.36 -1.05
CA ILE A 127 -18.46 -2.03 -2.21
C ILE A 127 -19.82 -1.58 -1.70
N THR A 128 -20.23 -0.35 -1.97
CA THR A 128 -21.52 0.21 -1.53
C THR A 128 -22.41 0.49 -2.73
N SER A 129 -23.74 0.39 -2.57
CA SER A 129 -24.69 0.62 -3.66
C SER A 129 -24.60 2.02 -4.24
N GLU A 130 -24.23 3.00 -3.41
CA GLU A 130 -23.87 4.36 -3.79
C GLU A 130 -22.45 4.61 -3.31
N THR A 131 -21.57 5.06 -4.20
CA THR A 131 -20.20 5.41 -3.80
C THR A 131 -19.81 6.78 -4.36
N ILE A 132 -19.17 7.55 -3.50
CA ILE A 132 -18.40 8.74 -3.85
C ILE A 132 -16.95 8.30 -3.98
N ASP A 133 -16.19 8.89 -4.89
CA ASP A 133 -14.74 8.63 -4.97
C ASP A 133 -14.04 9.12 -3.69
N ALA A 134 -13.91 8.21 -2.73
CA ALA A 134 -13.30 8.47 -1.43
C ALA A 134 -11.82 8.87 -1.57
N GLY A 135 -11.14 8.43 -2.63
CA GLY A 135 -9.77 8.82 -2.94
C GLY A 135 -9.67 10.30 -3.30
N ASN A 136 -10.56 10.78 -4.18
CA ASN A 136 -10.65 12.20 -4.54
C ASN A 136 -11.14 13.05 -3.36
N LEU A 137 -12.08 12.56 -2.57
CA LEU A 137 -12.55 13.24 -1.35
C LEU A 137 -11.40 13.40 -0.35
N LEU A 138 -10.67 12.33 -0.05
CA LEU A 138 -9.54 12.35 0.90
C LEU A 138 -8.39 13.23 0.41
N THR A 139 -8.07 13.16 -0.89
CA THR A 139 -7.06 14.02 -1.53
C THR A 139 -7.44 15.50 -1.44
N SER A 140 -8.72 15.82 -1.61
CA SER A 140 -9.25 17.18 -1.47
C SER A 140 -9.21 17.66 -0.02
N MET A 141 -9.56 16.80 0.94
CA MET A 141 -9.51 17.11 2.39
C MET A 141 -8.08 17.30 2.92
N MET A 142 -7.12 16.53 2.41
CA MET A 142 -5.71 16.67 2.77
C MET A 142 -5.04 17.88 2.10
N GLY A 143 -5.79 18.66 1.30
CA GLY A 143 -5.26 19.81 0.57
C GLY A 143 -4.27 19.43 -0.54
N ALA A 144 -4.22 18.14 -0.92
CA ALA A 144 -3.40 17.63 -2.00
C ALA A 144 -4.07 17.84 -3.38
N GLY A 145 -5.37 18.13 -3.40
CA GLY A 145 -6.14 18.56 -4.57
C GLY A 145 -6.03 20.06 -4.89
N GLY A 146 -4.92 20.70 -4.52
CA GLY A 146 -4.66 22.08 -4.92
C GLY A 146 -4.38 22.13 -6.41
N GLY A 147 -5.37 22.58 -7.19
CA GLY A 147 -5.21 22.92 -8.59
C GLY A 147 -3.90 23.67 -8.84
N GLU A 148 -3.27 23.34 -9.95
CA GLU A 148 -2.05 23.92 -10.49
C GLU A 148 -2.07 25.45 -10.40
N ASP A 149 -1.50 26.01 -9.34
CA ASP A 149 -1.02 27.38 -9.33
C ASP A 149 0.17 27.46 -8.36
N ASP A 150 1.26 26.83 -8.81
CA ASP A 150 2.64 27.00 -8.32
C ASP A 150 3.19 28.40 -8.68
N ALA A 151 2.30 29.38 -8.81
CA ALA A 151 2.65 30.76 -9.03
C ALA A 151 3.33 31.29 -7.76
N PRO A 152 4.48 31.98 -7.87
CA PRO A 152 5.21 32.47 -6.71
C PRO A 152 4.33 33.39 -5.89
N ARG A 153 4.00 32.95 -4.67
CA ARG A 153 3.22 33.71 -3.69
C ARG A 153 4.11 34.77 -3.02
N GLU A 154 3.58 35.97 -2.85
CA GLU A 154 4.28 37.05 -2.14
C GLU A 154 4.34 36.71 -0.65
N ALA A 155 5.52 36.80 -0.04
CA ALA A 155 5.77 36.38 1.35
C ALA A 155 4.99 37.21 2.39
N ASP A 156 4.59 38.41 2.01
CA ASP A 156 3.90 39.42 2.82
C ASP A 156 2.39 39.48 2.54
N ARG A 157 1.82 38.44 1.90
CA ARG A 157 0.38 38.30 1.66
C ARG A 157 -0.19 36.98 2.19
N VAL A 158 -1.45 37.04 2.62
CA VAL A 158 -2.25 35.88 3.03
C VAL A 158 -3.23 35.57 1.91
N TYR A 159 -3.31 34.30 1.52
CA TYR A 159 -4.15 33.81 0.44
C TYR A 159 -5.26 32.93 1.03
N THR A 160 -6.46 33.02 0.45
CA THR A 160 -7.59 32.16 0.83
C THR A 160 -7.37 30.75 0.29
N SER A 161 -7.64 29.73 1.12
CA SER A 161 -7.72 28.34 0.68
C SER A 161 -9.10 28.10 0.06
N THR A 162 -9.15 27.43 -1.09
CA THR A 162 -10.39 27.01 -1.75
C THR A 162 -10.95 25.70 -1.20
N ILE A 163 -10.38 25.16 -0.11
CA ILE A 163 -10.70 23.82 0.41
C ILE A 163 -12.20 23.59 0.62
N MET A 164 -12.97 24.64 0.98
CA MET A 164 -14.42 24.55 1.12
C MET A 164 -15.12 24.34 -0.23
N TYR A 165 -14.69 25.03 -1.29
CA TYR A 165 -15.21 24.83 -2.64
C TYR A 165 -14.80 23.48 -3.20
N ASP A 166 -13.57 23.06 -2.94
CA ASP A 166 -13.06 21.76 -3.38
C ASP A 166 -13.81 20.62 -2.67
N MET A 167 -14.13 20.79 -1.37
CA MET A 167 -14.98 19.86 -0.63
C MET A 167 -16.43 19.83 -1.15
N ILE A 168 -17.03 21.00 -1.42
CA ILE A 168 -18.37 21.08 -2.01
C ILE A 168 -18.39 20.43 -3.39
N ASN A 169 -17.39 20.69 -4.25
CA ASN A 169 -17.30 20.09 -5.58
C ASN A 169 -17.03 18.58 -5.51
N ALA A 170 -16.26 18.10 -4.53
CA ALA A 170 -16.07 16.67 -4.29
C ALA A 170 -17.37 16.00 -3.79
N MET A 171 -18.16 16.68 -2.95
CA MET A 171 -19.49 16.20 -2.53
C MET A 171 -20.51 16.24 -3.67
N LEU A 172 -20.37 17.17 -4.62
CA LEU A 172 -21.17 17.29 -5.84
C LEU A 172 -20.63 16.43 -6.98
N SER A 173 -19.54 15.67 -6.77
CA SER A 173 -19.06 14.71 -7.76
C SER A 173 -20.13 13.64 -7.97
N GLU A 174 -20.19 13.11 -9.19
CA GLU A 174 -21.21 12.17 -9.64
C GLU A 174 -21.26 10.96 -8.70
N ILE A 175 -22.35 10.82 -7.93
CA ILE A 175 -22.58 9.63 -7.11
C ILE A 175 -22.71 8.47 -8.08
N THR A 176 -21.75 7.55 -8.03
CA THR A 176 -21.82 6.35 -8.85
C THR A 176 -22.65 5.29 -8.13
N THR A 177 -23.55 4.67 -8.88
CA THR A 177 -24.39 3.58 -8.38
C THR A 177 -23.79 2.23 -8.79
N ASN A 178 -23.75 1.29 -7.86
CA ASN A 178 -23.29 -0.06 -8.08
C ASN A 178 -24.48 -1.02 -8.09
N ASN A 179 -24.61 -1.84 -9.15
CA ASN A 179 -25.60 -2.91 -9.19
C ASN A 179 -25.14 -4.11 -8.34
N LEU A 180 -25.37 -4.04 -7.03
CA LEU A 180 -24.92 -5.06 -6.08
C LEU A 180 -25.72 -6.36 -6.16
N GLU A 181 -26.97 -6.33 -6.63
CA GLU A 181 -27.77 -7.54 -6.87
C GLU A 181 -27.11 -8.42 -7.95
N ALA A 182 -26.78 -7.81 -9.10
CA ALA A 182 -26.11 -8.52 -10.19
C ALA A 182 -24.70 -8.99 -9.79
N PHE A 183 -23.93 -8.13 -9.09
CA PHE A 183 -22.59 -8.47 -8.65
C PHE A 183 -22.58 -9.58 -7.59
N LYS A 184 -23.52 -9.56 -6.64
CA LYS A 184 -23.70 -10.65 -5.66
C LYS A 184 -23.98 -11.97 -6.39
N ALA A 185 -24.90 -11.98 -7.36
CA ALA A 185 -25.22 -13.18 -8.13
C ALA A 185 -24.00 -13.73 -8.90
N TYR A 186 -23.15 -12.85 -9.46
CA TYR A 186 -21.89 -13.22 -10.09
C TYR A 186 -20.90 -13.84 -9.09
N MET A 187 -20.75 -13.20 -7.92
CA MET A 187 -19.86 -13.64 -6.86
C MET A 187 -20.27 -14.99 -6.27
N ASP A 188 -21.57 -15.20 -6.05
CA ASP A 188 -22.12 -16.48 -5.57
C ASP A 188 -21.90 -17.62 -6.59
N ALA A 189 -21.80 -17.30 -7.88
CA ALA A 189 -21.54 -18.26 -8.94
C ALA A 189 -20.04 -18.62 -9.12
N ASP A 190 -19.11 -17.77 -8.68
CA ASP A 190 -17.67 -17.96 -8.82
C ASP A 190 -16.99 -18.27 -7.48
N SER A 191 -16.58 -19.53 -7.28
CA SER A 191 -15.94 -19.98 -6.03
C SER A 191 -14.63 -19.26 -5.71
N ARG A 192 -13.99 -18.62 -6.70
CA ARG A 192 -12.74 -17.87 -6.50
C ARG A 192 -12.90 -16.74 -5.48
N PHE A 193 -14.07 -16.13 -5.35
CA PHE A 193 -14.30 -15.11 -4.32
C PHE A 193 -14.26 -15.70 -2.91
N ALA A 194 -14.93 -16.83 -2.68
CA ALA A 194 -14.94 -17.51 -1.39
C ALA A 194 -13.57 -18.12 -1.04
N GLU A 195 -12.80 -18.55 -2.04
CA GLU A 195 -11.43 -19.06 -1.86
C GLU A 195 -10.48 -17.96 -1.40
N ASN A 196 -10.62 -16.74 -1.94
CA ASN A 196 -9.76 -15.60 -1.64
C ASN A 196 -10.22 -14.72 -0.46
N THR A 197 -11.38 -15.01 0.15
CA THR A 197 -11.89 -14.28 1.31
C THR A 197 -11.89 -15.12 2.58
N THR A 198 -11.59 -14.55 3.75
CA THR A 198 -11.91 -15.16 5.05
C THR A 198 -13.41 -15.16 5.29
N SER A 199 -14.07 -14.07 4.88
CA SER A 199 -15.49 -13.84 5.01
C SER A 199 -15.98 -12.80 4.01
N ILE A 200 -17.25 -12.93 3.63
CA ILE A 200 -17.99 -11.95 2.85
C ILE A 200 -19.13 -11.49 3.75
N GLN A 201 -19.24 -10.18 3.95
CA GLN A 201 -20.31 -9.58 4.75
C GLN A 201 -21.21 -8.74 3.85
N TYR A 202 -22.51 -8.85 4.09
CA TYR A 202 -23.54 -8.14 3.34
C TYR A 202 -24.24 -7.15 4.27
N GLY A 203 -24.24 -5.87 3.92
CA GLY A 203 -25.03 -4.85 4.61
C GLY A 203 -26.35 -4.64 3.88
N TYR A 204 -27.47 -4.71 4.61
CA TYR A 204 -28.82 -4.61 4.03
C TYR A 204 -29.54 -3.29 4.35
N GLY A 205 -28.84 -2.32 4.95
CA GLY A 205 -29.48 -1.06 5.39
C GLY A 205 -30.50 -1.25 6.53
N VAL A 206 -30.51 -2.42 7.17
CA VAL A 206 -31.43 -2.73 8.27
C VAL A 206 -30.93 -2.06 9.55
N THR A 207 -31.80 -1.28 10.19
CA THR A 207 -31.52 -0.70 11.50
C THR A 207 -32.12 -1.59 12.58
N LEU A 208 -31.27 -2.20 13.40
CA LEU A 208 -31.69 -3.01 14.54
C LEU A 208 -32.01 -2.10 15.73
N ASN A 209 -33.29 -1.86 16.01
CA ASN A 209 -33.67 -1.09 17.21
C ASN A 209 -33.59 -1.97 18.44
N LEU A 210 -32.60 -1.74 19.30
CA LEU A 210 -32.35 -2.53 20.50
C LEU A 210 -32.59 -1.68 21.75
N TYR A 211 -33.23 -2.28 22.75
CA TYR A 211 -33.57 -1.63 24.01
C TYR A 211 -33.04 -2.41 25.20
N ASN A 212 -32.51 -1.69 26.19
CA ASN A 212 -32.23 -2.22 27.52
C ASN A 212 -33.43 -1.90 28.43
N MET A 213 -34.14 -2.94 28.87
CA MET A 213 -35.29 -2.81 29.78
C MET A 213 -34.89 -2.47 31.21
N GLU A 214 -33.65 -2.78 31.59
CA GLU A 214 -33.06 -2.57 32.92
C GLU A 214 -32.06 -1.41 32.93
N GLY A 215 -32.18 -0.48 31.98
CA GLY A 215 -31.36 0.73 31.98
C GLY A 215 -31.52 1.53 33.27
N VAL A 216 -30.51 2.33 33.63
CA VAL A 216 -30.48 3.10 34.89
C VAL A 216 -31.76 3.93 35.12
N ASN A 217 -32.45 4.33 34.05
CA ASN A 217 -33.68 5.12 34.10
C ASN A 217 -34.89 4.44 33.46
N GLY A 218 -34.90 3.12 33.46
CA GLY A 218 -35.91 2.31 32.77
C GLY A 218 -35.51 2.05 31.32
N VAL A 219 -36.52 1.83 30.49
CA VAL A 219 -36.36 1.43 29.09
C VAL A 219 -35.49 2.44 28.34
N THR A 220 -34.32 2.00 27.89
CA THR A 220 -33.33 2.84 27.21
C THR A 220 -33.03 2.25 25.83
N GLN A 221 -33.11 3.05 24.77
CA GLN A 221 -32.67 2.63 23.45
C GLN A 221 -31.14 2.58 23.40
N VAL A 222 -30.59 1.41 23.07
CA VAL A 222 -29.14 1.16 23.02
C VAL A 222 -28.61 1.00 21.59
N ASN A 223 -29.51 0.80 20.62
CA ASN A 223 -29.18 0.85 19.20
C ASN A 223 -30.38 1.36 18.38
N PRO A 224 -30.18 2.29 17.43
CA PRO A 224 -29.08 3.26 17.42
C PRO A 224 -28.94 3.98 18.76
N SER A 225 -27.72 4.38 19.10
CA SER A 225 -27.37 5.04 20.36
C SER A 225 -27.88 6.49 20.38
N THR A 226 -28.60 6.85 21.45
CA THR A 226 -29.12 8.20 21.67
C THR A 226 -28.14 9.11 22.44
N VAL A 227 -26.91 8.63 22.69
CA VAL A 227 -25.90 9.37 23.47
C VAL A 227 -25.52 10.69 22.81
N MET A 228 -25.40 10.75 21.47
CA MET A 228 -25.07 12.00 20.77
C MET A 228 -26.18 13.03 20.89
N GLU A 229 -27.42 12.59 20.65
CA GLU A 229 -28.61 13.42 20.75
C GLU A 229 -28.74 14.02 22.16
N ASN A 230 -28.53 13.20 23.18
CA ASN A 230 -28.52 13.65 24.57
C ASN A 230 -27.32 14.55 24.92
N MET A 231 -26.19 14.46 24.21
CA MET A 231 -25.02 15.30 24.45
C MET A 231 -25.09 16.68 23.77
N THR A 232 -25.53 16.75 22.50
CA THR A 232 -25.57 17.99 21.71
C THR A 232 -26.93 18.72 21.77
N GLY A 233 -27.97 18.02 22.23
CA GLY A 233 -29.35 18.50 22.28
C GLY A 233 -30.10 18.23 20.97
N THR A 234 -31.36 17.80 21.08
CA THR A 234 -32.21 17.32 19.98
C THR A 234 -32.27 18.28 18.78
N SER A 235 -32.29 19.60 18.99
CA SER A 235 -32.34 20.57 17.88
C SER A 235 -31.03 20.67 17.09
N MET A 236 -29.89 20.57 17.77
CA MET A 236 -28.57 20.62 17.11
C MET A 236 -28.27 19.30 16.39
N TYR A 237 -28.73 18.19 16.96
CA TYR A 237 -28.66 16.87 16.32
C TYR A 237 -29.55 16.80 15.07
N ALA A 238 -30.82 17.23 15.17
CA ALA A 238 -31.75 17.23 14.05
C ALA A 238 -31.27 18.09 12.86
N ASP A 239 -30.65 19.25 13.11
CA ASP A 239 -30.05 20.08 12.06
C ASP A 239 -28.83 19.41 11.38
N MET A 240 -28.08 18.55 12.10
CA MET A 240 -26.96 17.80 11.55
C MET A 240 -27.39 16.58 10.72
N THR A 241 -28.53 15.97 11.04
CA THR A 241 -29.01 14.73 10.40
C THR A 241 -30.04 14.94 9.29
N SER A 242 -30.65 16.13 9.20
CA SER A 242 -31.71 16.44 8.23
C SER A 242 -31.22 16.91 6.86
N ALA A 243 -29.91 17.07 6.65
CA ALA A 243 -29.38 17.32 5.31
C ALA A 243 -29.61 16.06 4.44
N GLN A 244 -30.18 16.23 3.26
CA GLN A 244 -30.46 15.16 2.28
C GLN A 244 -29.21 14.35 1.89
N SER A 245 -28.02 14.92 2.10
CA SER A 245 -26.70 14.28 2.00
C SER A 245 -26.34 13.34 3.18
N GLY A 246 -27.19 13.26 4.20
CA GLY A 246 -26.97 12.51 5.43
C GLY A 246 -27.14 11.00 5.26
N SER A 247 -27.97 10.52 4.33
CA SER A 247 -28.19 9.08 4.10
C SER A 247 -27.00 8.41 3.42
N ALA A 248 -26.49 8.99 2.33
CA ALA A 248 -25.30 8.51 1.63
C ALA A 248 -24.03 8.63 2.49
N PHE A 249 -23.92 9.70 3.28
CA PHE A 249 -22.83 9.83 4.24
C PHE A 249 -22.96 8.83 5.41
N ALA A 250 -24.17 8.59 5.90
CA ALA A 250 -24.42 7.60 6.96
C ALA A 250 -24.21 6.16 6.48
N SER A 251 -24.59 5.81 5.25
CA SER A 251 -24.35 4.50 4.65
C SER A 251 -22.85 4.27 4.38
N MET A 252 -22.13 5.28 3.88
CA MET A 252 -20.67 5.22 3.71
C MET A 252 -19.92 5.15 5.06
N ALA A 253 -20.37 5.89 6.08
CA ALA A 253 -19.79 5.84 7.42
C ALA A 253 -20.05 4.50 8.13
N SER A 254 -21.25 3.93 7.96
CA SER A 254 -21.58 2.61 8.51
C SER A 254 -20.84 1.47 7.79
N ALA A 255 -20.72 1.52 6.46
CA ALA A 255 -20.00 0.51 5.67
C ALA A 255 -18.47 0.55 5.88
N SER A 256 -17.89 1.72 6.15
CA SER A 256 -16.44 1.88 6.35
C SER A 256 -15.94 1.48 7.73
N GLY A 257 -16.83 1.12 8.67
CA GLY A 257 -16.47 0.85 10.07
C GLY A 257 -15.91 2.07 10.82
N MET A 258 -15.78 3.22 10.14
CA MET A 258 -15.44 4.49 10.74
C MET A 258 -16.71 5.02 11.41
N GLY A 259 -16.87 4.80 12.71
CA GLY A 259 -18.01 5.22 13.53
C GLY A 259 -18.22 6.75 13.66
N MET A 260 -18.08 7.50 12.57
CA MET A 260 -18.19 8.95 12.43
C MET A 260 -19.40 9.35 11.57
N GLY A 261 -20.41 8.49 11.45
CA GLY A 261 -21.73 8.88 10.91
C GLY A 261 -22.57 9.58 11.98
N ALA A 262 -23.74 10.12 11.61
CA ALA A 262 -24.71 10.69 12.55
C ALA A 262 -25.05 9.76 13.74
N GLY A 263 -24.93 8.44 13.57
CA GLY A 263 -25.00 7.42 14.63
C GLY A 263 -23.68 7.16 15.38
N GLY A 264 -22.80 8.16 15.50
CA GLY A 264 -21.37 8.05 15.85
C GLY A 264 -21.02 7.55 17.27
N MET A 265 -21.94 6.86 17.93
CA MET A 265 -21.74 6.18 19.22
C MET A 265 -22.48 4.83 19.30
N ASN A 266 -22.87 4.26 18.16
CA ASN A 266 -23.41 2.91 18.12
C ASN A 266 -22.34 1.92 18.58
N VAL A 267 -22.70 1.09 19.56
CA VAL A 267 -21.81 0.06 20.09
C VAL A 267 -22.12 -1.33 19.55
N TRP A 268 -23.19 -1.49 18.76
CA TRP A 268 -23.59 -2.76 18.19
C TRP A 268 -23.05 -2.94 16.77
N ARG A 269 -22.48 -4.10 16.48
CA ARG A 269 -21.91 -4.42 15.16
C ARG A 269 -22.10 -5.89 14.82
N GLU A 270 -22.38 -6.15 13.55
CA GLU A 270 -22.35 -7.51 13.03
C GLU A 270 -20.88 -7.98 12.90
N LEU A 271 -20.56 -9.11 13.51
CA LEU A 271 -19.22 -9.68 13.49
C LEU A 271 -18.88 -10.23 12.10
N PRO A 272 -17.69 -9.93 11.56
CA PRO A 272 -17.27 -10.47 10.28
C PRO A 272 -16.96 -11.98 10.39
N GLY A 273 -17.61 -12.77 9.53
CA GLY A 273 -17.24 -14.17 9.28
C GLY A 273 -17.88 -15.23 10.17
N GLY A 274 -17.50 -16.49 9.92
CA GLY A 274 -17.97 -17.66 10.66
C GLY A 274 -17.14 -17.93 11.92
N GLU A 275 -17.58 -18.91 12.72
CA GLU A 275 -16.98 -19.28 14.01
C GLU A 275 -15.45 -19.43 13.97
N ALA A 276 -14.91 -20.05 12.91
CA ALA A 276 -13.47 -20.24 12.73
C ALA A 276 -12.67 -18.94 12.56
N VAL A 277 -13.25 -17.89 11.95
CA VAL A 277 -12.60 -16.58 11.83
C VAL A 277 -12.58 -15.91 13.20
N MET A 278 -13.68 -15.99 13.94
CA MET A 278 -13.78 -15.40 15.28
C MET A 278 -12.79 -16.02 16.27
N GLU A 279 -12.61 -17.35 16.24
CA GLU A 279 -11.62 -18.05 17.09
C GLU A 279 -10.17 -17.61 16.82
N THR A 280 -9.87 -17.15 15.60
CA THR A 280 -8.52 -16.65 15.26
C THR A 280 -8.30 -15.19 15.63
N GLN A 281 -9.38 -14.39 15.71
CA GLN A 281 -9.30 -12.95 15.96
C GLN A 281 -9.57 -12.57 17.43
N TYR A 282 -10.24 -13.45 18.18
CA TYR A 282 -10.67 -13.16 19.54
C TYR A 282 -10.38 -14.31 20.51
N GLU A 283 -9.88 -13.95 21.69
CA GLU A 283 -9.78 -14.82 22.85
C GLU A 283 -11.06 -14.70 23.69
N VAL A 284 -11.70 -15.83 24.01
CA VAL A 284 -12.87 -15.87 24.90
C VAL A 284 -12.40 -15.80 26.35
N LEU A 285 -12.77 -14.73 27.05
CA LEU A 285 -12.45 -14.52 28.47
C LEU A 285 -13.50 -15.12 29.40
N GLY A 286 -14.77 -15.12 28.97
CA GLY A 286 -15.90 -15.66 29.70
C GLY A 286 -17.04 -16.05 28.76
N GLY A 287 -17.80 -17.09 29.11
CA GLY A 287 -18.89 -17.59 28.28
C GLY A 287 -18.40 -18.29 27.01
N ARG A 288 -19.00 -17.97 25.87
CA ARG A 288 -18.69 -18.54 24.54
C ARG A 288 -19.02 -17.56 23.40
N LEU A 289 -18.62 -17.90 22.18
CA LEU A 289 -19.02 -17.17 20.97
C LEU A 289 -20.53 -17.31 20.69
N PRO A 290 -21.14 -16.33 20.00
CA PRO A 290 -22.57 -16.37 19.69
C PRO A 290 -22.83 -17.34 18.53
N ALA A 291 -23.87 -18.15 18.65
CA ALA A 291 -24.20 -19.20 17.66
C ALA A 291 -25.63 -19.09 17.10
N ALA A 292 -26.49 -18.27 17.70
CA ALA A 292 -27.86 -18.06 17.28
C ALA A 292 -28.15 -16.56 17.06
N TYR A 293 -29.29 -16.27 16.42
CA TYR A 293 -29.72 -14.90 16.13
C TYR A 293 -29.92 -14.06 17.40
N ASP A 294 -30.28 -14.70 18.51
CA ASP A 294 -30.60 -14.05 19.79
C ASP A 294 -29.39 -13.98 20.74
N GLU A 295 -28.18 -14.17 20.21
CA GLU A 295 -26.94 -14.20 20.97
C GLU A 295 -25.93 -13.18 20.45
N ALA A 296 -25.27 -12.51 21.40
CA ALA A 296 -24.22 -11.53 21.13
C ALA A 296 -23.07 -11.66 22.14
N VAL A 297 -21.95 -11.01 21.84
CA VAL A 297 -20.77 -11.00 22.71
C VAL A 297 -20.27 -9.59 22.96
N LEU A 298 -19.73 -9.35 24.15
CA LEU A 298 -19.08 -8.09 24.50
C LEU A 298 -17.58 -8.14 24.18
N ILE A 299 -17.10 -7.23 23.36
CA ILE A 299 -15.70 -7.11 22.96
C ILE A 299 -15.00 -6.11 23.89
N VAL A 300 -14.00 -6.56 24.65
CA VAL A 300 -13.27 -5.74 25.62
C VAL A 300 -11.86 -5.36 25.14
N GLY A 301 -11.33 -4.31 25.77
CA GLY A 301 -9.96 -3.82 25.64
C GLY A 301 -8.87 -4.84 25.91
N ARG A 302 -7.64 -4.55 25.43
CA ARG A 302 -6.42 -5.28 25.80
C ARG A 302 -6.26 -5.44 27.33
N ASN A 303 -6.70 -4.44 28.09
CA ASN A 303 -6.69 -4.45 29.56
C ASN A 303 -8.03 -4.84 30.20
N ASN A 304 -8.89 -5.57 29.48
CA ASN A 304 -10.27 -5.89 29.90
C ASN A 304 -11.12 -4.66 30.23
N GLN A 305 -10.88 -3.55 29.51
CA GLN A 305 -11.55 -2.27 29.74
C GLN A 305 -12.61 -2.02 28.66
N ILE A 306 -13.69 -1.33 29.04
CA ILE A 306 -14.69 -0.75 28.14
C ILE A 306 -14.76 0.75 28.39
N SER A 307 -15.14 1.53 27.38
CA SER A 307 -15.24 2.99 27.51
C SER A 307 -16.46 3.39 28.34
N ASP A 308 -16.38 4.52 29.04
CA ASP A 308 -17.56 5.16 29.64
C ASP A 308 -18.65 5.44 28.59
N MET A 309 -18.24 5.73 27.35
CA MET A 309 -19.15 5.90 26.22
C MET A 309 -19.99 4.64 25.97
N THR A 310 -19.38 3.46 26.10
CA THR A 310 -20.10 2.17 26.00
C THR A 310 -21.12 2.04 27.12
N LEU A 311 -20.76 2.42 28.34
CA LEU A 311 -21.68 2.35 29.48
C LEU A 311 -22.90 3.25 29.27
N TYR A 312 -22.72 4.47 28.76
CA TYR A 312 -23.84 5.35 28.39
C TYR A 312 -24.67 4.76 27.25
N ALA A 313 -24.02 4.24 26.20
CA ALA A 313 -24.70 3.67 25.03
C ALA A 313 -25.53 2.42 25.38
N LEU A 314 -25.07 1.59 26.33
CA LEU A 314 -25.80 0.41 26.81
C LEU A 314 -26.84 0.73 27.90
N GLY A 315 -26.99 1.99 28.29
CA GLY A 315 -27.89 2.40 29.37
C GLY A 315 -27.44 1.98 30.77
N LEU A 316 -26.15 1.63 30.94
CA LEU A 316 -25.53 1.30 32.23
C LEU A 316 -25.08 2.55 33.01
N LYS A 317 -24.99 3.70 32.33
CA LYS A 317 -24.83 5.04 32.91
C LYS A 317 -25.96 5.97 32.45
N ASP A 318 -26.30 6.98 33.26
CA ASP A 318 -27.40 7.91 32.97
C ASP A 318 -27.01 8.93 31.89
N GLN A 319 -27.53 8.78 30.67
CA GLN A 319 -27.27 9.71 29.57
C GLN A 319 -27.71 11.16 29.86
N ARG A 320 -28.67 11.39 30.76
CA ARG A 320 -29.20 12.72 31.08
C ARG A 320 -28.22 13.59 31.86
N GLU A 321 -27.15 13.00 32.39
CA GLU A 321 -26.09 13.76 33.06
C GLU A 321 -25.12 14.42 32.06
N LEU A 322 -25.03 13.91 30.82
CA LEU A 322 -24.08 14.36 29.79
C LEU A 322 -24.17 15.87 29.48
N PRO A 323 -25.36 16.50 29.30
CA PRO A 323 -25.44 17.95 29.11
C PRO A 323 -24.79 18.73 30.24
N SER A 324 -24.97 18.27 31.48
CA SER A 324 -24.44 18.95 32.66
C SER A 324 -22.92 18.80 32.76
N LEU A 325 -22.38 17.62 32.41
CA LEU A 325 -20.95 17.37 32.34
C LEU A 325 -20.30 18.23 31.24
N LEU A 326 -20.89 18.29 30.05
CA LEU A 326 -20.42 19.13 28.96
C LEU A 326 -20.41 20.61 29.37
N GLN A 327 -21.46 21.08 30.05
CA GLN A 327 -21.52 22.46 30.53
C GLN A 327 -20.42 22.78 31.56
N LYS A 328 -20.08 21.86 32.47
CA LYS A 328 -18.97 22.02 33.41
C LYS A 328 -17.63 22.12 32.68
N VAL A 329 -17.39 21.25 31.70
CA VAL A 329 -16.18 21.28 30.87
C VAL A 329 -16.06 22.58 30.09
N MET A 330 -17.16 23.07 29.49
CA MET A 330 -17.17 24.36 28.79
C MET A 330 -16.87 25.56 29.70
N ARG A 331 -17.13 25.44 31.01
CA ARG A 331 -16.77 26.43 32.03
C ARG A 331 -15.32 26.30 32.53
N GLY A 332 -14.57 25.33 32.02
CA GLY A 332 -13.20 25.04 32.43
C GLY A 332 -13.11 24.29 33.76
N GLU A 333 -14.22 23.69 34.24
CA GLU A 333 -14.21 22.85 35.42
C GLU A 333 -13.58 21.47 35.10
N THR A 334 -12.85 20.91 36.06
CA THR A 334 -12.31 19.55 35.95
C THR A 334 -13.37 18.55 36.38
N LEU A 335 -13.54 17.47 35.61
CA LEU A 335 -14.45 16.39 35.97
C LEU A 335 -13.70 15.39 36.88
N GLU A 336 -14.28 15.09 38.05
CA GLU A 336 -13.84 13.94 38.85
C GLU A 336 -14.41 12.66 38.22
N THR A 337 -13.54 11.69 37.94
CA THR A 337 -13.90 10.41 37.33
C THR A 337 -13.79 9.31 38.38
N GLU A 338 -14.88 8.58 38.63
CA GLU A 338 -14.86 7.36 39.43
C GLU A 338 -14.73 6.13 38.52
N GLU A 339 -13.75 5.26 38.82
CA GLU A 339 -13.58 4.01 38.11
C GLU A 339 -14.68 3.03 38.54
N THR A 340 -15.51 2.61 37.58
CA THR A 340 -16.57 1.63 37.81
C THR A 340 -16.12 0.27 37.26
N SER A 341 -16.25 -0.79 38.03
CA SER A 341 -15.87 -2.15 37.63
C SER A 341 -17.08 -3.09 37.62
N PHE A 342 -17.15 -3.97 36.63
CA PHE A 342 -18.17 -5.01 36.51
C PHE A 342 -17.52 -6.39 36.54
N SER A 343 -18.19 -7.36 37.14
CA SER A 343 -17.84 -8.78 37.04
C SER A 343 -18.28 -9.36 35.70
N PHE A 344 -17.65 -10.45 35.27
CA PHE A 344 -18.07 -11.15 34.05
C PHE A 344 -19.50 -11.68 34.15
N ASP A 345 -19.94 -12.13 35.32
CA ASP A 345 -21.30 -12.60 35.53
C ASP A 345 -22.34 -11.48 35.37
N GLU A 346 -22.04 -10.26 35.85
CA GLU A 346 -22.90 -9.09 35.63
C GLU A 346 -23.01 -8.76 34.13
N LEU A 347 -21.89 -8.75 33.41
CA LEU A 347 -21.90 -8.46 31.96
C LEU A 347 -22.59 -9.55 31.13
N LEU A 348 -22.44 -10.82 31.50
CA LEU A 348 -23.13 -11.96 30.88
C LEU A 348 -24.63 -12.01 31.24
N SER A 349 -25.05 -11.31 32.30
CA SER A 349 -26.47 -11.20 32.67
C SER A 349 -27.23 -10.17 31.85
N LEU A 350 -26.54 -9.30 31.08
CA LEU A 350 -27.18 -8.27 30.25
C LEU A 350 -28.13 -8.89 29.21
N ARG A 351 -29.30 -8.26 29.07
CA ARG A 351 -30.37 -8.64 28.15
C ARG A 351 -30.88 -7.41 27.41
N PHE A 352 -31.16 -7.57 26.13
CA PHE A 352 -31.68 -6.51 25.28
C PHE A 352 -32.91 -6.99 24.50
N ARG A 353 -33.75 -6.08 24.05
CA ARG A 353 -34.99 -6.39 23.32
C ARG A 353 -34.92 -5.82 21.91
N LEU A 354 -35.20 -6.67 20.91
CA LEU A 354 -35.25 -6.28 19.50
C LEU A 354 -36.65 -5.79 19.14
N LEU A 355 -36.74 -4.55 18.68
CA LEU A 355 -37.97 -3.94 18.17
C LEU A 355 -37.85 -3.75 16.65
N LEU A 356 -38.81 -4.26 15.89
CA LEU A 356 -38.82 -4.03 14.44
C LEU A 356 -39.59 -2.74 14.12
N PRO A 357 -39.08 -1.85 13.24
CA PRO A 357 -39.76 -0.59 12.92
C PRO A 357 -41.22 -0.76 12.51
N ALA A 358 -41.52 -1.78 11.69
CA ALA A 358 -42.88 -2.08 11.24
C ALA A 358 -43.87 -2.45 12.38
N GLN A 359 -43.39 -2.89 13.54
CA GLN A 359 -44.25 -3.22 14.69
C GLN A 359 -44.76 -1.96 15.41
N CYS A 360 -44.12 -0.81 15.20
CA CYS A 360 -44.52 0.45 15.82
C CYS A 360 -45.81 1.06 15.23
N TYR A 361 -46.46 0.40 14.28
CA TYR A 361 -47.62 0.92 13.57
C TYR A 361 -48.89 0.16 13.94
N GLU A 362 -49.97 0.90 14.18
CA GLU A 362 -51.32 0.34 14.37
C GLU A 362 -52.30 0.82 13.29
N PRO A 363 -53.28 0.00 12.89
CA PRO A 363 -54.33 0.42 11.96
C PRO A 363 -55.15 1.58 12.53
N ASP A 364 -55.39 2.60 11.71
CA ASP A 364 -56.14 3.80 12.12
C ASP A 364 -57.67 3.64 12.08
N GLY A 365 -58.15 2.51 11.55
CA GLY A 365 -59.57 2.19 11.35
C GLY A 365 -60.21 2.79 10.10
N GLN A 366 -59.49 3.62 9.34
CA GLN A 366 -59.90 4.20 8.04
C GLN A 366 -59.16 3.58 6.84
N GLY A 367 -58.26 2.63 7.10
CA GLY A 367 -57.50 1.90 6.09
C GLY A 367 -56.03 2.32 5.99
N GLY A 368 -55.62 3.29 6.80
CA GLY A 368 -54.24 3.72 6.98
C GLY A 368 -53.60 3.18 8.26
N TRP A 369 -52.37 3.63 8.53
CA TRP A 369 -51.58 3.21 9.68
C TRP A 369 -51.01 4.42 10.42
N VAL A 370 -51.04 4.37 11.74
CA VAL A 370 -50.52 5.45 12.61
C VAL A 370 -49.28 4.96 13.34
N ASP A 371 -48.26 5.81 13.33
CA ASP A 371 -47.01 5.62 14.06
C ASP A 371 -47.23 5.80 15.57
N LYS A 372 -46.92 4.77 16.34
CA LYS A 372 -47.02 4.73 17.81
C LYS A 372 -45.65 4.71 18.49
N SER A 373 -44.56 4.95 17.75
CA SER A 373 -43.20 4.96 18.30
C SER A 373 -42.95 6.02 19.38
N GLN A 374 -43.78 7.06 19.50
CA GLN A 374 -43.68 8.06 20.58
C GLN A 374 -44.58 7.77 21.79
N ASP A 375 -45.39 6.73 21.75
CA ASP A 375 -46.24 6.32 22.86
C ASP A 375 -45.46 5.37 23.79
N GLU A 376 -44.98 5.90 24.92
CA GLU A 376 -44.17 5.15 25.89
C GLU A 376 -44.88 3.89 26.41
N ALA A 377 -46.20 3.95 26.61
CA ALA A 377 -46.96 2.81 27.13
C ALA A 377 -47.13 1.72 26.06
N PHE A 378 -47.34 2.12 24.81
CA PHE A 378 -47.38 1.21 23.67
C PHE A 378 -46.03 0.53 23.46
N LEU A 379 -44.94 1.31 23.44
CA LEU A 379 -43.58 0.77 23.30
C LEU A 379 -43.21 -0.20 24.43
N ALA A 380 -43.51 0.15 25.68
CA ALA A 380 -43.23 -0.72 26.82
C ALA A 380 -43.95 -2.08 26.69
N ALA A 381 -45.22 -2.07 26.27
CA ALA A 381 -45.97 -3.30 26.04
C ALA A 381 -45.40 -4.13 24.88
N LEU A 382 -44.99 -3.48 23.78
CA LEU A 382 -44.38 -4.17 22.63
C LEU A 382 -43.06 -4.85 23.01
N LEU A 383 -42.27 -4.21 23.88
CA LEU A 383 -40.96 -4.70 24.32
C LEU A 383 -41.04 -5.88 25.32
N GLU A 384 -42.16 -6.07 26.03
CA GLU A 384 -42.33 -7.22 26.93
C GLU A 384 -42.31 -8.54 26.15
N ASP A 385 -42.98 -8.58 25.00
CA ASP A 385 -43.07 -9.75 24.12
C ASP A 385 -41.99 -9.79 23.02
N ALA A 386 -41.16 -8.74 22.93
CA ALA A 386 -40.09 -8.64 21.94
C ALA A 386 -39.00 -9.71 22.15
N PRO A 387 -38.37 -10.23 21.07
CA PRO A 387 -37.25 -11.16 21.15
C PRO A 387 -36.11 -10.63 22.01
N GLU A 388 -35.58 -11.49 22.88
CA GLU A 388 -34.50 -11.14 23.80
C GLU A 388 -33.13 -11.48 23.23
N ILE A 389 -32.25 -10.50 23.09
CA ILE A 389 -30.85 -10.66 22.69
C ILE A 389 -29.97 -10.76 23.93
N ARG A 390 -29.19 -11.84 24.02
CA ARG A 390 -28.45 -12.23 25.23
C ARG A 390 -26.94 -12.10 25.02
N ILE A 391 -26.24 -11.53 26.00
CA ILE A 391 -24.77 -11.54 26.00
C ILE A 391 -24.30 -12.91 26.49
N VAL A 392 -23.78 -13.74 25.58
CA VAL A 392 -23.36 -15.13 25.86
C VAL A 392 -21.85 -15.28 26.06
N GLY A 393 -21.08 -14.23 25.78
CA GLY A 393 -19.63 -14.25 25.93
C GLY A 393 -19.00 -12.87 26.05
N ILE A 394 -17.79 -12.88 26.59
CA ILE A 394 -16.89 -11.72 26.68
C ILE A 394 -15.61 -12.12 25.96
N VAL A 395 -15.24 -11.33 24.95
CA VAL A 395 -14.12 -11.63 24.07
C VAL A 395 -13.13 -10.49 24.03
N ARG A 396 -11.86 -10.80 23.79
CA ARG A 396 -10.78 -9.81 23.68
C ARG A 396 -9.99 -10.07 22.40
N PRO A 397 -9.68 -9.04 21.60
CA PRO A 397 -8.80 -9.21 20.44
C PRO A 397 -7.43 -9.79 20.80
N VAL A 398 -6.89 -10.65 19.94
CA VAL A 398 -5.53 -11.22 20.12
C VAL A 398 -4.45 -10.13 19.97
N GLU A 399 -3.31 -10.26 20.67
CA GLU A 399 -2.29 -9.18 20.81
C GLU A 399 -1.73 -8.61 19.49
N ASP A 400 -1.63 -9.43 18.45
CA ASP A 400 -1.12 -9.07 17.12
C ASP A 400 -2.22 -8.59 16.15
N ALA A 401 -3.49 -8.67 16.52
CA ALA A 401 -4.55 -8.08 15.72
C ALA A 401 -4.42 -6.56 15.79
N LEU A 402 -4.30 -5.90 14.63
CA LEU A 402 -4.37 -4.45 14.48
C LEU A 402 -5.81 -3.94 14.69
N VAL A 403 -6.45 -4.41 15.76
CA VAL A 403 -7.68 -3.83 16.28
C VAL A 403 -7.34 -2.41 16.74
N THR A 404 -7.80 -1.46 15.95
CA THR A 404 -7.56 -0.04 16.20
C THR A 404 -8.12 0.35 17.56
N THR A 405 -7.54 1.40 18.14
CA THR A 405 -7.83 1.93 19.47
C THR A 405 -9.31 2.32 19.72
N GLY A 406 -10.20 2.17 18.75
CA GLY A 406 -11.63 2.49 18.82
C GLY A 406 -12.61 1.31 18.95
N GLU A 407 -12.16 0.05 18.86
CA GLU A 407 -13.11 -1.11 18.82
C GLU A 407 -13.36 -1.79 20.18
N TYR A 408 -12.86 -1.22 21.28
CA TYR A 408 -13.02 -1.79 22.61
C TYR A 408 -14.28 -1.26 23.29
N GLY A 409 -15.16 -2.16 23.74
CA GLY A 409 -16.47 -1.83 24.30
C GLY A 409 -17.62 -1.92 23.29
N MET A 410 -17.49 -2.77 22.28
CA MET A 410 -18.54 -3.04 21.28
C MET A 410 -19.28 -4.34 21.62
N ILE A 411 -20.53 -4.46 21.18
CA ILE A 411 -21.32 -5.69 21.18
C ILE A 411 -21.34 -6.27 19.77
N GLY A 412 -20.80 -7.47 19.61
CA GLY A 412 -20.78 -8.23 18.37
C GLY A 412 -21.95 -9.20 18.29
N TYR A 413 -22.72 -9.17 17.19
CA TYR A 413 -23.79 -10.13 16.88
C TYR A 413 -23.52 -10.85 15.56
N THR A 414 -24.24 -11.95 15.27
CA THR A 414 -24.08 -12.72 14.03
C THR A 414 -25.04 -12.25 12.93
N ALA A 415 -24.74 -12.51 11.66
CA ALA A 415 -25.63 -12.22 10.53
C ALA A 415 -27.04 -12.81 10.68
N ALA A 416 -27.19 -13.89 11.45
CA ALA A 416 -28.48 -14.50 11.75
C ALA A 416 -29.47 -13.52 12.44
N LEU A 417 -28.98 -12.53 13.21
CA LEU A 417 -29.84 -11.49 13.78
C LEU A 417 -30.41 -10.56 12.71
N THR A 418 -29.56 -10.17 11.75
CA THR A 418 -29.96 -9.34 10.60
C THR A 418 -30.98 -10.09 9.74
N GLU A 419 -30.68 -11.34 9.38
CA GLU A 419 -31.59 -12.22 8.62
C GLU A 419 -32.94 -12.38 9.34
N TYR A 420 -32.92 -12.68 10.65
CA TYR A 420 -34.12 -12.77 11.47
C TYR A 420 -34.93 -11.46 11.44
N ALA A 421 -34.29 -10.30 11.60
CA ALA A 421 -34.96 -9.01 11.56
C ALA A 421 -35.63 -8.74 10.20
N VAL A 422 -34.95 -9.08 9.09
CA VAL A 422 -35.50 -8.97 7.73
C VAL A 422 -36.72 -9.88 7.55
N GLU A 423 -36.58 -11.16 7.89
CA GLU A 423 -37.65 -12.15 7.73
C GLU A 423 -38.88 -11.83 8.58
N GLN A 424 -38.68 -11.37 9.81
CA GLN A 424 -39.80 -11.00 10.70
C GLN A 424 -40.45 -9.68 10.26
N THR A 425 -39.67 -8.71 9.77
CA THR A 425 -40.22 -7.45 9.26
C THR A 425 -41.10 -7.70 8.04
N ALA A 426 -40.69 -8.60 7.15
CA ALA A 426 -41.49 -9.01 6.00
C ALA A 426 -42.86 -9.59 6.40
N GLN A 427 -42.98 -10.20 7.58
CA GLN A 427 -44.23 -10.79 8.06
C GLN A 427 -45.20 -9.79 8.71
N CYS A 428 -44.76 -8.55 8.98
CA CYS A 428 -45.61 -7.52 9.57
C CYS A 428 -46.78 -7.15 8.65
N ALA A 429 -47.97 -6.96 9.23
CA ALA A 429 -49.20 -6.73 8.47
C ALA A 429 -49.12 -5.46 7.59
N ILE A 430 -48.56 -4.37 8.11
CA ILE A 430 -48.33 -3.13 7.36
C ILE A 430 -47.39 -3.33 6.15
N VAL A 431 -46.36 -4.15 6.31
CA VAL A 431 -45.40 -4.50 5.25
C VAL A 431 -46.08 -5.33 4.17
N GLN A 432 -46.81 -6.38 4.56
CA GLN A 432 -47.58 -7.21 3.62
C GLN A 432 -48.59 -6.38 2.84
N GLN A 433 -49.24 -5.40 3.48
CA GLN A 433 -50.15 -4.48 2.81
C GLN A 433 -49.43 -3.60 1.78
N GLN A 434 -48.26 -3.04 2.12
CA GLN A 434 -47.49 -2.19 1.22
C GLN A 434 -46.94 -2.98 0.02
N LEU A 435 -46.42 -4.19 0.27
CA LEU A 435 -45.95 -5.09 -0.79
C LEU A 435 -47.07 -5.51 -1.75
N ALA A 436 -48.29 -5.73 -1.24
CA ALA A 436 -49.45 -6.08 -2.07
C ALA A 436 -50.00 -4.91 -2.89
N SER A 437 -49.69 -3.66 -2.51
CA SER A 437 -50.18 -2.44 -3.18
C SER A 437 -49.03 -1.47 -3.52
N PRO A 438 -48.19 -1.77 -4.52
CA PRO A 438 -47.00 -0.95 -4.83
C PRO A 438 -47.30 0.49 -5.28
N GLN A 439 -48.52 0.75 -5.74
CA GLN A 439 -48.96 2.06 -6.24
C GLN A 439 -49.71 2.88 -5.20
N THR A 440 -49.83 2.38 -3.96
CA THR A 440 -50.62 3.02 -2.90
C THR A 440 -49.83 3.08 -1.63
N ASP A 441 -49.74 4.27 -1.05
CA ASP A 441 -49.14 4.53 0.24
C ASP A 441 -50.02 3.96 1.36
N VAL A 442 -49.49 3.01 2.14
CA VAL A 442 -50.24 2.40 3.25
C VAL A 442 -50.46 3.35 4.43
N PHE A 443 -49.67 4.41 4.57
CA PHE A 443 -49.83 5.36 5.68
C PHE A 443 -50.99 6.31 5.43
N THR A 444 -51.14 6.79 4.19
CA THR A 444 -52.17 7.76 3.81
C THR A 444 -53.38 7.15 3.10
N GLY A 445 -53.23 5.95 2.53
CA GLY A 445 -54.23 5.33 1.66
C GLY A 445 -54.34 5.96 0.26
N LEU A 446 -53.40 6.85 -0.10
CA LEU A 446 -53.38 7.60 -1.36
C LEU A 446 -52.37 6.98 -2.35
N PRO A 447 -52.55 7.15 -3.66
CA PRO A 447 -51.53 6.74 -4.63
C PRO A 447 -50.27 7.61 -4.54
N PHE A 448 -49.10 7.03 -4.84
CA PHE A 448 -47.82 7.75 -4.83
C PHE A 448 -47.76 8.76 -5.96
N ALA A 449 -47.37 10.01 -5.65
CA ALA A 449 -47.17 11.04 -6.68
C ALA A 449 -45.81 10.91 -7.38
N LEU A 450 -44.83 10.31 -6.69
CA LEU A 450 -43.43 10.22 -7.09
C LEU A 450 -43.05 8.77 -7.40
N ASP A 451 -42.16 8.58 -8.37
CA ASP A 451 -41.45 7.33 -8.55
C ASP A 451 -40.28 7.19 -7.54
N ASP A 452 -39.55 6.08 -7.61
CA ASP A 452 -38.45 5.82 -6.68
C ASP A 452 -37.23 6.75 -6.90
N GLU A 453 -37.14 7.45 -8.03
CA GLU A 453 -36.12 8.48 -8.30
C GLU A 453 -36.55 9.85 -7.76
N GLY A 454 -37.79 9.98 -7.27
CA GLY A 454 -38.34 11.21 -6.75
C GLY A 454 -38.96 12.09 -7.84
N ASP A 455 -39.15 11.57 -9.04
CA ASP A 455 -39.78 12.26 -10.17
C ASP A 455 -41.29 12.04 -10.18
N TYR A 456 -42.04 13.05 -10.63
CA TYR A 456 -43.49 12.96 -10.69
C TYR A 456 -43.95 11.95 -11.75
N THR A 457 -44.80 11.01 -11.34
CA THR A 457 -45.40 10.04 -12.26
C THR A 457 -46.47 10.72 -13.13
N LEU A 458 -46.06 11.16 -14.33
CA LEU A 458 -46.94 11.80 -15.33
C LEU A 458 -48.14 10.92 -15.75
N GLU A 459 -48.05 9.61 -15.53
CA GLU A 459 -49.08 8.62 -15.88
C GLU A 459 -50.35 8.68 -15.00
N MET A 460 -50.29 9.28 -13.81
CA MET A 460 -51.45 9.36 -12.91
C MET A 460 -52.42 10.50 -13.22
N LEU A 461 -52.10 11.34 -14.22
CA LEU A 461 -52.90 12.50 -14.60
C LEU A 461 -53.82 12.17 -15.79
N PRO A 462 -55.08 12.65 -15.80
CA PRO A 462 -55.99 12.47 -16.94
C PRO A 462 -55.36 12.85 -18.29
N GLU A 463 -55.62 12.08 -19.37
CA GLU A 463 -54.98 12.24 -20.70
C GLU A 463 -55.08 13.68 -21.26
N ASP A 464 -56.11 14.44 -20.90
CA ASP A 464 -56.31 15.83 -21.31
C ASP A 464 -55.33 16.83 -20.65
N ARG A 465 -54.63 16.40 -19.59
CA ARG A 465 -53.71 17.24 -18.80
C ARG A 465 -52.24 16.89 -18.98
N GLN A 466 -51.90 15.68 -19.43
CA GLN A 466 -50.51 15.30 -19.73
C GLN A 466 -49.87 16.22 -20.78
N ALA A 467 -50.63 16.60 -21.81
CA ALA A 467 -50.17 17.54 -22.85
C ALA A 467 -50.05 19.00 -22.37
N TYR A 468 -50.69 19.35 -21.25
CA TYR A 468 -50.68 20.69 -20.66
C TYR A 468 -49.47 20.90 -19.73
N LEU A 469 -48.89 19.80 -19.23
CA LEU A 469 -47.80 19.81 -18.25
C LEU A 469 -46.41 19.74 -18.90
N SER A 470 -46.30 19.20 -20.13
CA SER A 470 -45.06 19.19 -20.93
C SER A 470 -44.60 20.57 -21.41
N ILE A 471 -45.29 21.64 -21.01
CA ILE A 471 -45.06 23.03 -21.42
C ILE A 471 -44.48 23.88 -20.28
N PHE A 472 -44.52 23.37 -19.05
CA PHE A 472 -43.95 24.03 -17.86
C PHE A 472 -42.48 23.63 -17.69
N SER A 473 -41.68 24.53 -17.12
CA SER A 473 -40.34 24.19 -16.64
C SER A 473 -40.42 23.33 -15.36
N GLU A 474 -39.37 22.54 -15.04
CA GLU A 474 -39.31 21.70 -13.81
C GLU A 474 -39.70 22.49 -12.54
N ALA A 475 -39.16 23.70 -12.37
CA ALA A 475 -39.46 24.55 -11.22
C ALA A 475 -40.93 25.04 -11.16
N GLU A 476 -41.57 25.22 -12.32
CA GLU A 476 -43.00 25.56 -12.39
C GLU A 476 -43.88 24.34 -12.17
N LEU A 477 -43.43 23.17 -12.63
CA LEU A 477 -44.07 21.88 -12.38
C LEU A 477 -44.04 21.54 -10.88
N ASP A 478 -42.91 21.73 -10.21
CA ASP A 478 -42.75 21.55 -8.76
C ASP A 478 -43.69 22.46 -7.96
N ALA A 479 -43.74 23.75 -8.28
CA ALA A 479 -44.62 24.70 -7.59
C ALA A 479 -46.11 24.37 -7.83
N LEU A 480 -46.45 23.94 -9.04
CA LEU A 480 -47.80 23.52 -9.41
C LEU A 480 -48.18 22.21 -8.69
N MET A 481 -47.29 21.23 -8.67
CA MET A 481 -47.51 19.92 -8.05
C MET A 481 -47.49 19.99 -6.52
N GLN A 482 -46.71 20.87 -5.90
CA GLN A 482 -46.83 21.22 -4.47
C GLN A 482 -48.22 21.76 -4.12
N THR A 483 -48.87 22.45 -5.06
CA THR A 483 -50.26 22.91 -4.90
C THR A 483 -51.27 21.77 -5.11
N TYR A 484 -50.91 20.72 -5.87
CA TYR A 484 -51.72 19.52 -6.09
C TYR A 484 -51.52 18.41 -5.07
N ALA A 485 -50.38 18.32 -4.38
CA ALA A 485 -50.13 17.38 -3.28
C ALA A 485 -51.19 17.52 -2.16
N ALA A 486 -51.83 18.69 -2.05
CA ALA A 486 -53.00 18.92 -1.21
C ALA A 486 -54.31 18.24 -1.68
N GLN A 487 -54.31 17.46 -2.77
CA GLN A 487 -55.51 16.93 -3.46
C GLN A 487 -55.57 15.40 -3.63
N GLY A 488 -54.96 14.61 -2.74
CA GLY A 488 -55.23 13.16 -2.67
C GLY A 488 -54.21 12.25 -3.36
N VAL A 489 -52.93 12.64 -3.34
CA VAL A 489 -51.77 11.79 -3.67
C VAL A 489 -50.75 11.89 -2.52
N SER A 490 -49.94 10.85 -2.32
CA SER A 490 -48.86 10.84 -1.31
C SER A 490 -47.59 11.48 -1.87
N ASP A 491 -46.87 12.21 -1.03
CA ASP A 491 -45.55 12.81 -1.31
C ASP A 491 -44.38 11.89 -0.97
N ALA A 492 -44.65 10.70 -0.42
CA ALA A 492 -43.66 9.65 -0.23
C ALA A 492 -43.47 8.82 -1.52
N THR A 493 -42.40 8.03 -1.58
CA THR A 493 -42.19 7.00 -2.61
C THR A 493 -42.41 5.60 -2.04
N TYR A 494 -42.59 4.62 -2.93
CA TYR A 494 -42.70 3.22 -2.53
C TYR A 494 -41.42 2.75 -1.80
N ALA A 495 -40.25 3.03 -2.36
CA ALA A 495 -38.97 2.72 -1.73
C ALA A 495 -38.80 3.41 -0.35
N GLN A 496 -39.22 4.67 -0.21
CA GLN A 496 -39.17 5.39 1.08
C GLN A 496 -40.06 4.74 2.13
N ASN A 497 -41.26 4.29 1.76
CA ASN A 497 -42.16 3.58 2.67
C ASN A 497 -41.56 2.24 3.11
N LEU A 498 -40.99 1.45 2.19
CA LEU A 498 -40.31 0.21 2.53
C LEU A 498 -39.12 0.43 3.48
N ALA A 499 -38.29 1.44 3.20
CA ALA A 499 -37.18 1.82 4.07
C ALA A 499 -37.66 2.25 5.47
N ARG A 500 -38.73 3.06 5.55
CA ARG A 500 -39.33 3.48 6.83
C ARG A 500 -39.84 2.30 7.66
N LEU A 501 -40.39 1.28 7.00
CA LEU A 501 -40.85 0.05 7.66
C LEU A 501 -39.71 -0.91 8.02
N GLY A 502 -38.47 -0.62 7.60
CA GLY A 502 -37.30 -1.47 7.82
C GLY A 502 -37.25 -2.69 6.89
N VAL A 503 -37.97 -2.65 5.76
CA VAL A 503 -37.95 -3.74 4.78
C VAL A 503 -36.61 -3.73 4.04
N ALA A 504 -35.97 -4.89 3.99
CA ALA A 504 -34.79 -5.12 3.18
C ALA A 504 -34.92 -6.45 2.42
N ASP A 505 -34.14 -6.60 1.36
CA ASP A 505 -34.09 -7.80 0.52
C ASP A 505 -32.70 -8.43 0.63
N LEU A 506 -32.64 -9.70 1.04
CA LEU A 506 -31.38 -10.43 1.24
C LEU A 506 -30.63 -10.68 -0.08
N ASP A 507 -31.32 -10.59 -1.22
CA ASP A 507 -30.72 -10.69 -2.55
C ASP A 507 -30.19 -9.34 -3.05
N LYS A 508 -30.56 -8.22 -2.41
CA LYS A 508 -30.18 -6.84 -2.79
C LYS A 508 -29.43 -6.13 -1.66
N PRO A 509 -28.16 -6.48 -1.42
CA PRO A 509 -27.35 -5.81 -0.41
C PRO A 509 -27.13 -4.34 -0.76
N ALA A 510 -27.14 -3.47 0.24
CA ALA A 510 -26.70 -2.08 0.16
C ALA A 510 -25.17 -1.95 0.25
N SER A 511 -24.49 -2.94 0.82
CA SER A 511 -23.03 -3.03 0.79
C SER A 511 -22.52 -4.47 0.80
N ILE A 512 -21.34 -4.68 0.22
CA ILE A 512 -20.60 -5.93 0.22
C ILE A 512 -19.19 -5.63 0.73
N SER A 513 -18.78 -6.34 1.78
CA SER A 513 -17.44 -6.23 2.36
C SER A 513 -16.70 -7.55 2.19
N LEU A 514 -15.63 -7.52 1.39
CA LEU A 514 -14.78 -8.69 1.12
C LEU A 514 -13.55 -8.62 2.00
N TYR A 515 -13.40 -9.57 2.94
CA TYR A 515 -12.24 -9.64 3.83
C TYR A 515 -11.20 -10.58 3.21
N PRO A 516 -10.09 -10.08 2.63
CA PRO A 516 -9.10 -10.92 1.98
C PRO A 516 -8.34 -11.79 3.00
N ARG A 517 -7.94 -13.00 2.61
CA ARG A 517 -7.12 -13.88 3.48
C ARG A 517 -5.69 -13.37 3.67
N ASP A 518 -5.11 -12.87 2.60
CA ASP A 518 -3.74 -12.36 2.52
C ASP A 518 -3.61 -11.42 1.31
N PHE A 519 -2.39 -10.94 1.05
CA PHE A 519 -2.10 -10.01 -0.03
C PHE A 519 -2.35 -10.61 -1.43
N GLU A 520 -1.96 -11.87 -1.64
CA GLU A 520 -2.16 -12.54 -2.93
C GLU A 520 -3.66 -12.71 -3.22
N ALA A 521 -4.44 -13.02 -2.18
CA ALA A 521 -5.87 -13.12 -2.25
C ALA A 521 -6.56 -11.76 -2.50
N LYS A 522 -6.05 -10.66 -1.92
CA LYS A 522 -6.52 -9.30 -2.22
C LYS A 522 -6.29 -8.96 -3.70
N ASP A 523 -5.09 -9.17 -4.21
CA ASP A 523 -4.77 -8.93 -5.63
C ASP A 523 -5.65 -9.79 -6.55
N ALA A 524 -5.90 -11.05 -6.16
CA ALA A 524 -6.83 -11.93 -6.87
C ALA A 524 -8.25 -11.39 -6.87
N LEU A 525 -8.78 -10.90 -5.73
CA LEU A 525 -10.11 -10.29 -5.65
C LEU A 525 -10.23 -9.05 -6.52
N VAL A 526 -9.22 -8.18 -6.52
CA VAL A 526 -9.17 -7.00 -7.40
C VAL A 526 -9.20 -7.43 -8.87
N ALA A 527 -8.46 -8.49 -9.23
CA ALA A 527 -8.48 -9.03 -10.58
C ALA A 527 -9.85 -9.62 -10.96
N LEU A 528 -10.55 -10.27 -10.03
CA LEU A 528 -11.91 -10.80 -10.25
C LEU A 528 -12.95 -9.70 -10.46
N ILE A 529 -12.87 -8.62 -9.67
CA ILE A 529 -13.73 -7.44 -9.85
C ILE A 529 -13.44 -6.80 -11.22
N ALA A 530 -12.15 -6.70 -11.61
CA ALA A 530 -11.77 -6.19 -12.92
C ALA A 530 -12.27 -7.08 -14.07
N GLU A 531 -12.25 -8.41 -13.90
CA GLU A 531 -12.81 -9.38 -14.86
C GLU A 531 -14.31 -9.16 -15.05
N TYR A 532 -15.06 -9.00 -13.96
CA TYR A 532 -16.49 -8.69 -13.98
C TYR A 532 -16.76 -7.35 -14.69
N ASN A 533 -16.03 -6.29 -14.31
CA ASN A 533 -16.18 -4.97 -14.92
C ASN A 533 -15.87 -4.97 -16.41
N GLN A 534 -14.83 -5.71 -16.82
CA GLN A 534 -14.48 -5.85 -18.23
C GLN A 534 -15.58 -6.57 -19.01
N ALA A 535 -16.15 -7.65 -18.45
CA ALA A 535 -17.28 -8.34 -19.07
C ALA A 535 -18.52 -7.45 -19.18
N ALA A 536 -18.82 -6.65 -18.14
CA ALA A 536 -19.91 -5.68 -18.17
C ALA A 536 -19.73 -4.63 -19.28
N MET A 537 -18.52 -4.09 -19.43
CA MET A 537 -18.19 -3.16 -20.51
C MET A 537 -18.28 -3.80 -21.90
N ASP A 538 -17.76 -5.03 -22.06
CA ASP A 538 -17.81 -5.76 -23.34
C ASP A 538 -19.25 -6.06 -23.79
N GLU A 539 -20.18 -6.23 -22.83
CA GLU A 539 -21.61 -6.45 -23.06
C GLU A 539 -22.43 -5.15 -23.17
N GLY A 540 -21.80 -3.98 -23.02
CA GLY A 540 -22.46 -2.67 -23.05
C GLY A 540 -23.32 -2.39 -21.81
N ARG A 541 -23.09 -3.10 -20.70
CA ARG A 541 -23.75 -2.91 -19.40
C ARG A 541 -22.94 -1.97 -18.52
N GLU A 542 -22.76 -0.73 -18.97
CA GLU A 542 -21.94 0.27 -18.24
C GLU A 542 -22.44 0.54 -16.81
N GLY A 543 -23.76 0.46 -16.57
CA GLY A 543 -24.35 0.60 -15.24
C GLY A 543 -24.08 -0.56 -14.28
N ASP A 544 -23.50 -1.66 -14.76
CA ASP A 544 -23.10 -2.79 -13.92
C ASP A 544 -21.63 -2.73 -13.52
N VAL A 545 -20.86 -1.70 -13.93
CA VAL A 545 -19.46 -1.56 -13.54
C VAL A 545 -19.34 -1.25 -12.04
N ILE A 546 -18.58 -2.08 -11.32
CA ILE A 546 -18.42 -2.01 -9.88
C ILE A 546 -17.25 -1.12 -9.49
N ASN A 547 -17.56 -0.15 -8.65
CA ASN A 547 -16.60 0.70 -7.94
C ASN A 547 -16.46 0.22 -6.50
N TYR A 548 -15.23 0.02 -6.05
CA TYR A 548 -14.91 -0.45 -4.70
C TYR A 548 -13.90 0.48 -4.02
N THR A 549 -13.91 0.49 -2.69
CA THR A 549 -12.99 1.25 -1.85
C THR A 549 -12.03 0.33 -1.11
N ASP A 550 -10.73 0.61 -1.23
CA ASP A 550 -9.64 -0.06 -0.50
C ASP A 550 -8.95 0.93 0.45
N TYR A 551 -9.43 1.02 1.69
CA TYR A 551 -8.92 1.98 2.67
C TYR A 551 -7.45 1.74 3.04
N VAL A 552 -7.04 0.46 3.17
CA VAL A 552 -5.65 0.11 3.47
C VAL A 552 -4.77 0.47 2.28
N GLY A 553 -5.19 0.12 1.06
CA GLY A 553 -4.48 0.50 -0.15
C GLY A 553 -4.31 2.02 -0.29
N LEU A 554 -5.36 2.81 -0.01
CA LEU A 554 -5.29 4.27 -0.06
C LEU A 554 -4.30 4.84 0.98
N MET A 555 -4.36 4.35 2.23
CA MET A 555 -3.44 4.79 3.30
C MET A 555 -1.99 4.37 3.00
N MET A 556 -1.78 3.11 2.63
CA MET A 556 -0.45 2.54 2.40
C MET A 556 0.17 3.04 1.10
N SER A 557 -0.62 3.34 0.07
CA SER A 557 -0.15 3.99 -1.17
C SER A 557 0.47 5.36 -0.88
N SER A 558 -0.15 6.16 0.00
CA SER A 558 0.38 7.45 0.43
C SER A 558 1.71 7.29 1.19
N VAL A 559 1.79 6.34 2.12
CA VAL A 559 3.01 6.03 2.88
C VAL A 559 4.13 5.54 1.94
N SER A 560 3.82 4.61 1.03
CA SER A 560 4.73 4.08 0.02
C SER A 560 5.26 5.20 -0.88
N THR A 561 4.39 6.11 -1.33
CA THR A 561 4.77 7.26 -2.15
C THR A 561 5.76 8.17 -1.43
N ILE A 562 5.53 8.49 -0.15
CA ILE A 562 6.43 9.30 0.66
C ILE A 562 7.80 8.60 0.83
N ILE A 563 7.79 7.31 1.15
CA ILE A 563 9.02 6.52 1.34
C ILE A 563 9.81 6.43 0.03
N ASN A 564 9.14 6.20 -1.10
CA ASN A 564 9.76 6.18 -2.42
C ASN A 564 10.36 7.54 -2.79
N ALA A 565 9.67 8.64 -2.51
CA ALA A 565 10.19 9.99 -2.72
C ALA A 565 11.47 10.26 -1.92
N ILE A 566 11.47 9.95 -0.61
CA ILE A 566 12.66 10.08 0.25
C ILE A 566 13.79 9.18 -0.27
N THR A 567 13.47 7.94 -0.65
CA THR A 567 14.43 6.98 -1.20
C THR A 567 15.08 7.52 -2.47
N TYR A 568 14.33 8.10 -3.40
CA TYR A 568 14.88 8.69 -4.62
C TYR A 568 15.76 9.91 -4.35
N VAL A 569 15.37 10.79 -3.41
CA VAL A 569 16.19 11.93 -2.99
C VAL A 569 17.53 11.46 -2.39
N LEU A 570 17.49 10.46 -1.51
CA LEU A 570 18.70 9.89 -0.91
C LEU A 570 19.58 9.20 -1.96
N ILE A 571 19.00 8.44 -2.89
CA ILE A 571 19.73 7.84 -4.01
C ILE A 571 20.41 8.92 -4.85
N ALA A 572 19.75 10.05 -5.11
CA ALA A 572 20.35 11.17 -5.86
C ALA A 572 21.58 11.75 -5.15
N PHE A 573 21.52 11.95 -3.83
CA PHE A 573 22.68 12.41 -3.05
C PHE A 573 23.84 11.41 -3.08
N VAL A 574 23.57 10.12 -3.00
CA VAL A 574 24.63 9.12 -3.04
C VAL A 574 25.17 8.91 -4.46
N ALA A 575 24.36 9.09 -5.51
CA ALA A 575 24.84 9.10 -6.89
C ALA A 575 25.92 10.18 -7.09
N ILE A 576 25.75 11.38 -6.53
CA ILE A 576 26.79 12.43 -6.53
C ILE A 576 28.06 11.93 -5.81
N SER A 577 27.90 11.30 -4.65
CA SER A 577 29.02 10.75 -3.87
C SER A 577 29.77 9.64 -4.62
N LEU A 578 29.08 8.81 -5.41
CA LEU A 578 29.69 7.82 -6.29
C LEU A 578 30.50 8.48 -7.42
N VAL A 579 29.99 9.55 -8.02
CA VAL A 579 30.71 10.29 -9.06
C VAL A 579 32.00 10.87 -8.48
N VAL A 580 31.93 11.54 -7.31
CA VAL A 580 33.11 12.07 -6.61
C VAL A 580 34.11 10.96 -6.29
N SER A 581 33.64 9.80 -5.83
CA SER A 581 34.48 8.62 -5.56
C SER A 581 35.15 8.10 -6.83
N SER A 582 34.44 8.07 -7.96
CA SER A 582 34.98 7.63 -9.25
C SER A 582 36.11 8.56 -9.75
N ILE A 583 35.96 9.88 -9.60
CA ILE A 583 37.00 10.87 -9.91
C ILE A 583 38.23 10.65 -9.03
N MET A 584 38.04 10.43 -7.72
CA MET A 584 39.12 10.14 -6.78
C MET A 584 39.92 8.90 -7.20
N ILE A 585 39.22 7.82 -7.58
CA ILE A 585 39.86 6.59 -8.06
C ILE A 585 40.63 6.85 -9.37
N GLY A 586 40.09 7.65 -10.27
CA GLY A 586 40.79 8.08 -11.49
C GLY A 586 42.08 8.84 -11.21
N ILE A 587 42.05 9.81 -10.29
CA ILE A 587 43.22 10.58 -9.87
C ILE A 587 44.28 9.67 -9.24
N ILE A 588 43.88 8.76 -8.36
CA ILE A 588 44.83 7.86 -7.69
C ILE A 588 45.43 6.86 -8.67
N THR A 589 44.63 6.35 -9.61
CA THR A 589 45.13 5.49 -10.69
C THR A 589 46.13 6.24 -11.56
N TYR A 590 45.87 7.52 -11.85
CA TYR A 590 46.82 8.39 -12.57
C TYR A 590 48.15 8.58 -11.82
N ILE A 591 48.10 8.84 -10.51
CA ILE A 591 49.30 8.93 -9.66
C ILE A 591 50.07 7.60 -9.66
N SER A 592 49.36 6.46 -9.56
CA SER A 592 49.97 5.12 -9.62
C SER A 592 50.71 4.88 -10.94
N VAL A 593 50.15 5.36 -12.06
CA VAL A 593 50.81 5.32 -13.38
C VAL A 593 52.07 6.17 -13.41
N LEU A 594 52.05 7.37 -12.82
CA LEU A 594 53.20 8.27 -12.78
C LEU A 594 54.35 7.68 -11.95
N GLU A 595 54.05 7.16 -10.76
CA GLU A 595 55.03 6.51 -9.89
C GLU A 595 55.69 5.28 -10.56
N ARG A 596 54.96 4.58 -11.43
CA ARG A 596 55.43 3.36 -12.11
C ARG A 596 55.89 3.60 -13.55
N THR A 597 56.17 4.86 -13.93
CA THR A 597 56.59 5.20 -15.30
C THR A 597 57.82 4.39 -15.75
N LYS A 598 58.81 4.22 -14.87
CA LYS A 598 60.03 3.43 -15.15
C LYS A 598 59.73 1.95 -15.39
N GLU A 599 58.85 1.36 -14.57
CA GLU A 599 58.41 -0.04 -14.72
C GLU A 599 57.68 -0.27 -16.05
N ILE A 600 56.81 0.67 -16.45
CA ILE A 600 56.12 0.64 -17.75
C ILE A 600 57.13 0.71 -18.89
N GLY A 601 58.15 1.55 -18.78
CA GLY A 601 59.25 1.67 -19.76
C GLY A 601 60.02 0.35 -19.94
N ILE A 602 60.33 -0.34 -18.85
CA ILE A 602 61.00 -1.66 -18.87
C ILE A 602 60.10 -2.70 -19.56
N LEU A 603 58.84 -2.81 -19.16
CA LEU A 603 57.88 -3.77 -19.74
C LEU A 603 57.66 -3.53 -21.24
N ARG A 604 57.57 -2.25 -21.65
CA ARG A 604 57.44 -1.86 -23.06
C ARG A 604 58.69 -2.17 -23.88
N SER A 605 59.89 -2.03 -23.30
CA SER A 605 61.17 -2.34 -23.94
C SER A 605 61.42 -3.85 -24.09
N ILE A 606 60.87 -4.66 -23.18
CA ILE A 606 60.91 -6.14 -23.25
C ILE A 606 59.85 -6.70 -24.23
N GLY A 607 58.96 -5.85 -24.76
CA GLY A 607 58.05 -6.19 -25.85
C GLY A 607 56.55 -6.15 -25.52
N ALA A 608 56.15 -5.66 -24.35
CA ALA A 608 54.73 -5.51 -24.00
C ALA A 608 54.02 -4.52 -24.95
N SER A 609 52.85 -4.91 -25.47
CA SER A 609 52.04 -4.03 -26.31
C SER A 609 51.32 -2.96 -25.48
N LYS A 610 50.87 -1.88 -26.14
CA LYS A 610 50.04 -0.84 -25.49
C LYS A 610 48.79 -1.43 -24.82
N ARG A 611 48.22 -2.48 -25.42
CA ARG A 611 47.04 -3.18 -24.88
C ARG A 611 47.39 -4.00 -23.65
N ASP A 612 48.58 -4.59 -23.59
CA ASP A 612 49.03 -5.35 -22.42
C ASP A 612 49.22 -4.43 -21.22
N ILE A 613 49.85 -3.26 -21.41
CA ILE A 613 49.98 -2.24 -20.35
C ILE A 613 48.60 -1.76 -19.89
N SER A 614 47.70 -1.43 -20.83
CA SER A 614 46.34 -1.00 -20.46
C SER A 614 45.54 -2.07 -19.72
N ARG A 615 45.73 -3.37 -20.04
CA ARG A 615 45.05 -4.47 -19.36
C ARG A 615 45.51 -4.64 -17.92
N VAL A 616 46.80 -4.44 -17.64
CA VAL A 616 47.34 -4.52 -16.27
C VAL A 616 46.71 -3.45 -15.38
N PHE A 617 46.66 -2.20 -15.85
CA PHE A 617 46.05 -1.11 -15.08
C PHE A 617 44.52 -1.20 -14.99
N ASN A 618 43.83 -1.61 -16.07
CA ASN A 618 42.39 -1.88 -16.01
C ASN A 618 42.05 -3.07 -15.09
N ALA A 619 42.94 -4.07 -14.98
CA ALA A 619 42.78 -5.15 -14.02
C ALA A 619 43.03 -4.64 -12.58
N GLU A 620 43.97 -3.72 -12.38
CA GLU A 620 44.20 -3.04 -11.08
C GLU A 620 42.95 -2.30 -10.61
N THR A 621 42.33 -1.50 -11.50
CA THR A 621 41.11 -0.75 -11.14
C THR A 621 39.92 -1.67 -10.89
N LEU A 622 39.79 -2.77 -11.64
CA LEU A 622 38.73 -3.75 -11.44
C LEU A 622 38.86 -4.50 -10.10
N ILE A 623 40.08 -4.88 -9.70
CA ILE A 623 40.33 -5.50 -8.37
C ILE A 623 40.02 -4.50 -7.27
N ILE A 624 40.45 -3.24 -7.41
CA ILE A 624 40.14 -2.18 -6.44
C ILE A 624 38.64 -2.00 -6.30
N GLY A 625 37.88 -1.96 -7.42
CA GLY A 625 36.42 -1.87 -7.40
C GLY A 625 35.76 -3.06 -6.72
N PHE A 626 36.24 -4.27 -6.99
CA PHE A 626 35.74 -5.47 -6.32
C PHE A 626 35.97 -5.42 -4.80
N CYS A 627 37.17 -5.05 -4.36
CA CYS A 627 37.49 -4.89 -2.94
C CYS A 627 36.71 -3.76 -2.28
N ALA A 628 36.54 -2.63 -2.96
CA ALA A 628 35.74 -1.49 -2.48
C ALA A 628 34.26 -1.86 -2.35
N GLY A 629 33.70 -2.56 -3.34
CA GLY A 629 32.33 -3.08 -3.30
C GLY A 629 32.13 -4.05 -2.14
N LEU A 630 33.01 -5.05 -2.00
CA LEU A 630 32.93 -6.00 -0.89
C LEU A 630 33.08 -5.34 0.49
N LEU A 631 34.02 -4.40 0.64
CA LEU A 631 34.17 -3.64 1.88
C LEU A 631 32.93 -2.80 2.15
N GLY A 632 32.33 -2.19 1.14
CA GLY A 632 31.11 -1.41 1.30
C GLY A 632 29.96 -2.28 1.80
N ILE A 633 29.73 -3.42 1.17
CA ILE A 633 28.70 -4.39 1.61
C ILE A 633 28.96 -4.90 3.03
N LEU A 634 30.20 -5.27 3.34
CA LEU A 634 30.58 -5.74 4.67
C LEU A 634 30.30 -4.68 5.74
N VAL A 635 30.72 -3.43 5.49
CA VAL A 635 30.51 -2.32 6.42
C VAL A 635 29.03 -2.03 6.58
N THR A 636 28.26 -1.99 5.49
CA THR A 636 26.80 -1.81 5.57
C THR A 636 26.14 -2.92 6.38
N TRP A 637 26.49 -4.18 6.15
CA TRP A 637 25.95 -5.31 6.91
C TRP A 637 26.29 -5.23 8.41
N VAL A 638 27.46 -4.70 8.76
CA VAL A 638 27.78 -4.41 10.18
C VAL A 638 26.97 -3.23 10.71
N LEU A 639 26.77 -2.19 9.90
CA LEU A 639 26.00 -0.99 10.29
C LEU A 639 24.50 -1.24 10.41
N THR A 640 23.94 -2.28 9.78
CA THR A 640 22.52 -2.63 9.95
C THR A 640 22.19 -3.03 11.38
N PHE A 641 23.14 -3.58 12.16
CA PHE A 641 22.89 -3.93 13.57
C PHE A 641 22.62 -2.70 14.46
N PRO A 642 23.54 -1.71 14.59
CA PRO A 642 23.26 -0.53 15.38
C PRO A 642 22.12 0.31 14.79
N ALA A 643 21.95 0.34 13.46
CA ALA A 643 20.83 1.03 12.84
C ALA A 643 19.49 0.44 13.28
N ASN A 644 19.34 -0.89 13.26
CA ASN A 644 18.13 -1.56 13.74
C ASN A 644 17.84 -1.29 15.21
N VAL A 645 18.87 -1.29 16.07
CA VAL A 645 18.70 -0.98 17.51
C VAL A 645 18.22 0.46 17.73
N VAL A 646 18.75 1.41 16.96
CA VAL A 646 18.35 2.82 17.06
C VAL A 646 16.92 3.01 16.58
N VAL A 647 16.56 2.40 15.44
CA VAL A 647 15.20 2.50 14.89
C VAL A 647 14.19 1.86 15.84
N ASP A 648 14.44 0.65 16.31
CA ASP A 648 13.58 -0.07 17.24
C ASP A 648 13.26 0.75 18.51
N ARG A 649 14.26 1.43 19.09
CA ARG A 649 14.04 2.30 20.27
C ARG A 649 13.25 3.57 20.00
N LEU A 650 13.33 4.11 18.79
CA LEU A 650 12.70 5.38 18.43
C LEU A 650 11.29 5.19 17.88
N THR A 651 11.04 4.09 17.18
CA THR A 651 9.80 3.86 16.44
C THR A 651 9.06 2.58 16.83
N GLY A 652 9.69 1.68 17.59
CA GLY A 652 9.13 0.36 17.91
C GLY A 652 9.16 -0.63 16.74
N ILE A 653 9.81 -0.29 15.62
CA ILE A 653 9.86 -1.14 14.43
C ILE A 653 11.09 -2.04 14.49
N ALA A 654 10.85 -3.32 14.76
CA ALA A 654 11.90 -4.33 14.71
C ALA A 654 12.38 -4.58 13.27
N ARG A 655 13.70 -4.69 13.08
CA ARG A 655 14.35 -5.08 11.80
C ARG A 655 14.09 -4.15 10.60
N ALA A 656 13.99 -2.84 10.85
CA ALA A 656 13.76 -1.83 9.81
C ALA A 656 14.83 -1.71 8.70
N ALA A 657 16.03 -2.28 8.87
CA ALA A 657 17.11 -2.28 7.88
C ALA A 657 17.56 -3.70 7.54
N ILE A 658 17.32 -4.12 6.29
CA ILE A 658 17.62 -5.46 5.76
C ILE A 658 18.31 -5.31 4.41
N LEU A 659 19.58 -5.72 4.30
CA LEU A 659 20.29 -5.67 3.03
C LEU A 659 19.89 -6.85 2.12
N PRO A 660 19.19 -6.63 0.99
CA PRO A 660 18.83 -7.72 0.08
C PRO A 660 20.08 -8.29 -0.60
N GLY A 661 20.22 -9.62 -0.60
CA GLY A 661 21.39 -10.30 -1.17
C GLY A 661 21.59 -10.01 -2.67
N ALA A 662 20.50 -9.92 -3.43
CA ALA A 662 20.55 -9.53 -4.85
C ALA A 662 21.06 -8.10 -5.03
N GLY A 663 20.57 -7.16 -4.20
CA GLY A 663 21.03 -5.77 -4.19
C GLY A 663 22.52 -5.65 -3.87
N ALA A 664 23.01 -6.42 -2.89
CA ALA A 664 24.43 -6.44 -2.55
C ALA A 664 25.31 -6.87 -3.75
N ALA A 665 24.90 -7.91 -4.49
CA ALA A 665 25.61 -8.36 -5.68
C ALA A 665 25.62 -7.30 -6.80
N ILE A 666 24.48 -6.65 -7.04
CA ILE A 666 24.35 -5.56 -8.02
C ILE A 666 25.28 -4.39 -7.66
N LEU A 667 25.35 -4.01 -6.39
CA LEU A 667 26.21 -2.91 -5.94
C LEU A 667 27.71 -3.22 -6.11
N VAL A 668 28.14 -4.46 -5.89
CA VAL A 668 29.52 -4.87 -6.19
C VAL A 668 29.80 -4.76 -7.69
N ALA A 669 28.87 -5.19 -8.54
CA ALA A 669 29.01 -5.06 -9.99
C ALA A 669 29.07 -3.60 -10.44
N ILE A 670 28.24 -2.72 -9.88
CA ILE A 670 28.26 -1.26 -10.12
C ILE A 670 29.61 -0.67 -9.70
N SER A 671 30.13 -1.05 -8.52
CA SER A 671 31.44 -0.61 -8.05
C SER A 671 32.55 -0.99 -9.04
N MET A 672 32.58 -2.24 -9.48
CA MET A 672 33.53 -2.71 -10.50
C MET A 672 33.40 -1.96 -11.83
N ALA A 673 32.17 -1.67 -12.27
CA ALA A 673 31.94 -0.92 -13.50
C ALA A 673 32.44 0.53 -13.39
N LEU A 674 32.08 1.24 -12.32
CA LEU A 674 32.48 2.63 -12.09
C LEU A 674 34.00 2.79 -11.97
N THR A 675 34.65 1.91 -11.22
CA THR A 675 36.11 1.91 -11.06
C THR A 675 36.83 1.56 -12.36
N LEU A 676 36.29 0.63 -13.15
CA LEU A 676 36.82 0.33 -14.48
C LEU A 676 36.75 1.55 -15.39
N VAL A 677 35.58 2.22 -15.46
CA VAL A 677 35.37 3.43 -16.26
C VAL A 677 36.32 4.55 -15.85
N ALA A 678 36.44 4.82 -14.54
CA ALA A 678 37.39 5.79 -14.00
C ALA A 678 38.85 5.48 -14.36
N GLY A 679 39.21 4.20 -14.37
CA GLY A 679 40.55 3.70 -14.71
C GLY A 679 40.90 3.76 -16.20
N LEU A 680 39.92 3.89 -17.12
CA LEU A 680 40.17 3.84 -18.56
C LEU A 680 41.08 4.98 -19.06
N ILE A 681 40.90 6.20 -18.55
CA ILE A 681 41.68 7.37 -18.97
C ILE A 681 43.14 7.24 -18.52
N PRO A 682 43.45 7.05 -17.22
CA PRO A 682 44.82 6.82 -16.76
C PRO A 682 45.51 5.64 -17.44
N SER A 683 44.81 4.51 -17.61
CA SER A 683 45.36 3.31 -18.24
C SER A 683 45.73 3.53 -19.70
N ARG A 684 44.95 4.34 -20.43
CA ARG A 684 45.28 4.76 -21.81
C ARG A 684 46.50 5.67 -21.85
N ILE A 685 46.66 6.56 -20.87
CA ILE A 685 47.84 7.44 -20.75
C ILE A 685 49.09 6.60 -20.49
N ALA A 686 49.02 5.65 -19.55
CA ALA A 686 50.09 4.70 -19.23
C ALA A 686 50.56 3.93 -20.47
N ALA A 687 49.61 3.37 -21.22
CA ALA A 687 49.87 2.59 -22.42
C ALA A 687 50.51 3.39 -23.57
N ARG A 688 50.39 4.72 -23.57
CA ARG A 688 50.92 5.61 -24.62
C ARG A 688 52.27 6.25 -24.26
N LYS A 689 52.81 6.03 -23.06
CA LYS A 689 54.14 6.52 -22.67
C LYS A 689 55.24 5.94 -23.56
N ASP A 690 56.15 6.80 -23.99
CA ASP A 690 57.30 6.43 -24.81
C ASP A 690 58.34 5.68 -23.94
N PRO A 691 58.78 4.46 -24.32
CA PRO A 691 59.76 3.70 -23.55
C PRO A 691 61.09 4.45 -23.34
N VAL A 692 61.52 5.26 -24.33
CA VAL A 692 62.77 6.01 -24.28
C VAL A 692 62.69 7.13 -23.26
N VAL A 693 61.55 7.84 -23.22
CA VAL A 693 61.31 8.91 -22.24
C VAL A 693 61.13 8.32 -20.84
N ALA A 694 60.41 7.21 -20.72
CA ALA A 694 60.13 6.54 -19.46
C ALA A 694 61.39 5.95 -18.77
N LEU A 695 62.41 5.58 -19.55
CA LEU A 695 63.69 5.07 -19.03
C LEU A 695 64.72 6.18 -18.75
N ARG A 696 64.50 7.40 -19.27
CA ARG A 696 65.39 8.56 -19.12
C ARG A 696 65.07 9.42 -17.90
N THR A 697 63.84 9.36 -17.40
CA THR A 697 63.46 10.00 -16.13
C THR A 697 64.22 9.37 -14.96
N GLU A 698 65.00 10.17 -14.24
CA GLU A 698 65.64 9.80 -12.96
C GLU A 698 64.61 9.56 -11.86
#